data_AF-A0A085LXJ8-F1
#
_entry.id   AF-A0A085LXJ8-F1
#
_cell.length_a   1.000
_cell.length_b   1.000
_cell.length_c   1.000
_cell.angle_alpha   90.00
_cell.angle_beta   90.00
_cell.angle_gamma   90.00
#
_symmetry.space_group_name_H-M   'P 1'
#
loop_
_entity.id
_entity.type
_entity.pdbx_description
1 polymer ?
#
loop_
_entity_poly.entity_id
_entity_poly.type
_entity_poly.pdbx_seq_one_letter_code
_entity_poly.pdbx_strand_id
1 'polypeptide(L)'
;MARAAVYMYTVTEAMIIRFSEDDVTLSKFVSLVSRHPDWCAVHIASFLTIKEYFNSVMGSAEIYRGINAHVMPEGATALHLAIQVGDETVVKKLLDLGANIQAVDKEGRNVYHYAVMYSPQLIKVLRYSDSTYSLANMGDKTGLSPLELAIKKGSIVAVESLLQDNYQLMPNEEEQLVLLKLALKLKTPEKLAILLRYCPVLLKVRHPKTGCTIFHEANSKELLLLLTYLTDLDTLNVLNKEGYTSLHVNLKKPNNLAVITKLLAYGSNVNAPSRDRKTPLHFAVEQKNLHYVKALLIFGADCSLRSADGQTPLMMAQSLSRCRWHVDEIVECLLPFSGMFCPAEGANVRKLYSNNVDINDFIRSSSITSHLNLRKLCKKPYANLISFDGGGLRGLSMIQAGEDFTLIVLEEKLGKDWLDSFDWMAGTSSGAIIAIALCLGKSPREIQKMYFRFKDSVFNGERPYNGEVLENFLRKEFGSNTMANIRNKKLIVTSTFAATRPAQLKLFRSYRLPLSEALNAALGYDRPSEHFLWKVARCSCAAPTYFNPVDHEYIDGGLISNNPTMDLMAEVMRFNAATIFADKVLSDTVQGDVAELGCVVSIGAGIPPPFKSDAIDFFLPKTLFHAALYINVIKDFGRLLISQVTFKVFVK
;
A
#
# COMPACT_ATOMS: atom_id res chain seq x y z
N MET A 1 -61.83 -8.90 -22.05
CA MET A 1 -62.81 -8.38 -21.05
C MET A 1 -63.56 -9.49 -20.33
N ALA A 2 -64.26 -10.42 -21.01
CA ALA A 2 -65.04 -11.48 -20.34
C ALA A 2 -64.23 -12.39 -19.38
N ARG A 3 -63.00 -12.78 -19.73
CA ARG A 3 -62.12 -13.55 -18.82
C ARG A 3 -61.61 -12.74 -17.63
N ALA A 4 -61.27 -11.46 -17.83
CA ALA A 4 -60.88 -10.57 -16.74
C ALA A 4 -62.02 -10.35 -15.74
N ALA A 5 -63.28 -10.33 -16.21
CA ALA A 5 -64.45 -10.25 -15.36
C ALA A 5 -64.68 -11.53 -14.52
N VAL A 6 -64.41 -12.71 -15.07
CA VAL A 6 -64.43 -13.98 -14.30
C VAL A 6 -63.29 -14.03 -13.29
N TYR A 7 -62.12 -13.51 -13.66
CA TYR A 7 -60.98 -13.39 -12.78
C TYR A 7 -61.24 -12.42 -11.63
N MET A 8 -61.92 -11.30 -11.88
CA MET A 8 -62.36 -10.33 -10.86
C MET A 8 -63.25 -10.94 -9.77
N TYR A 9 -63.97 -12.04 -10.04
CA TYR A 9 -64.72 -12.78 -9.01
C TYR A 9 -63.83 -13.62 -8.08
N THR A 10 -62.57 -13.87 -8.47
CA THR A 10 -61.54 -14.58 -7.66
C THR A 10 -60.50 -13.63 -7.07
N VAL A 11 -60.64 -12.33 -7.33
CA VAL A 11 -59.72 -11.28 -6.93
C VAL A 11 -60.24 -10.69 -5.62
N THR A 12 -59.43 -10.71 -4.57
CA THR A 12 -59.82 -10.19 -3.24
C THR A 12 -60.14 -8.70 -3.29
N GLU A 13 -60.97 -8.23 -2.36
CA GLU A 13 -61.37 -6.82 -2.19
C GLU A 13 -60.18 -5.84 -2.23
N ALA A 14 -59.03 -6.21 -1.65
CA ALA A 14 -57.81 -5.40 -1.65
C ALA A 14 -57.24 -5.10 -3.06
N MET A 15 -57.34 -6.04 -3.99
CA MET A 15 -56.92 -5.83 -5.38
C MET A 15 -57.92 -4.97 -6.14
N ILE A 16 -59.22 -5.14 -5.89
CA ILE A 16 -60.29 -4.36 -6.50
C ILE A 16 -60.16 -2.88 -6.10
N ILE A 17 -59.92 -2.61 -4.81
CA ILE A 17 -59.67 -1.26 -4.30
C ILE A 17 -58.46 -0.65 -5.02
N ARG A 18 -57.33 -1.38 -5.10
CA ARG A 18 -56.13 -0.86 -5.76
C ARG A 18 -56.32 -0.58 -7.25
N PHE A 19 -57.09 -1.42 -7.95
CA PHE A 19 -57.42 -1.21 -9.36
C PHE A 19 -58.38 -0.05 -9.59
N SER A 20 -59.21 0.30 -8.61
CA SER A 20 -60.10 1.48 -8.69
C SER A 20 -59.38 2.81 -8.46
N GLU A 21 -58.22 2.78 -7.80
CA GLU A 21 -57.42 3.97 -7.50
C GLU A 21 -56.33 4.27 -8.54
N ASP A 22 -55.93 3.29 -9.37
CA ASP A 22 -54.83 3.42 -10.34
C ASP A 22 -55.14 2.76 -11.69
N ASP A 23 -55.59 3.59 -12.65
CA ASP A 23 -55.90 3.19 -14.03
C ASP A 23 -54.71 2.54 -14.77
N VAL A 24 -53.47 2.91 -14.42
CA VAL A 24 -52.26 2.32 -15.03
C VAL A 24 -52.08 0.89 -14.57
N THR A 25 -52.31 0.62 -13.28
CA THR A 25 -52.24 -0.73 -12.72
C THR A 25 -53.40 -1.60 -13.22
N LEU A 26 -54.60 -1.05 -13.36
CA LEU A 26 -55.74 -1.75 -13.96
C LEU A 26 -55.48 -2.13 -15.43
N SER A 27 -54.91 -1.23 -16.24
CA SER A 27 -54.53 -1.54 -17.62
C SER A 27 -53.46 -2.64 -17.71
N LYS A 28 -52.44 -2.59 -16.83
CA LYS A 28 -51.43 -3.65 -16.72
C LYS A 28 -52.04 -4.98 -16.30
N PHE A 29 -52.96 -4.98 -15.35
CA PHE A 29 -53.69 -6.17 -14.90
C PHE A 29 -54.48 -6.82 -16.05
N VAL A 30 -55.29 -6.04 -16.78
CA VAL A 30 -56.08 -6.55 -17.92
C VAL A 30 -55.18 -7.14 -19.00
N SER A 31 -54.02 -6.50 -19.26
CA SER A 31 -53.01 -7.01 -20.18
C SER A 31 -52.38 -8.33 -19.70
N LEU A 32 -52.00 -8.41 -18.42
CA LEU A 32 -51.39 -9.60 -17.82
C LEU A 32 -52.32 -10.81 -17.82
N VAL A 33 -53.57 -10.64 -17.37
CA VAL A 33 -54.57 -11.73 -17.36
C VAL A 33 -54.88 -12.21 -18.77
N SER A 34 -54.81 -11.32 -19.77
CA SER A 34 -55.00 -11.70 -21.17
C SER A 34 -53.82 -12.48 -21.76
N ARG A 35 -52.58 -12.18 -21.33
CA ARG A 35 -51.35 -12.82 -21.82
C ARG A 35 -50.98 -14.09 -21.08
N HIS A 36 -51.34 -14.19 -19.79
CA HIS A 36 -50.98 -15.29 -18.91
C HIS A 36 -52.24 -15.86 -18.23
N PRO A 37 -53.04 -16.68 -18.96
CA PRO A 37 -54.30 -17.19 -18.44
C PRO A 37 -54.13 -18.16 -17.26
N ASP A 38 -52.95 -18.75 -17.10
CA ASP A 38 -52.65 -19.77 -16.08
C ASP A 38 -52.11 -19.17 -14.78
N TRP A 39 -51.88 -17.85 -14.73
CA TRP A 39 -51.46 -17.19 -13.49
C TRP A 39 -52.61 -17.27 -12.48
N CYS A 40 -52.30 -17.15 -11.19
CA CYS A 40 -53.27 -17.10 -10.07
C CYS A 40 -53.22 -15.71 -9.42
N ALA A 41 -54.18 -15.37 -8.54
CA ALA A 41 -54.20 -14.09 -7.85
C ALA A 41 -52.86 -13.77 -7.16
N VAL A 42 -52.20 -14.77 -6.55
CA VAL A 42 -50.88 -14.62 -5.91
C VAL A 42 -49.78 -14.23 -6.90
N HIS A 43 -49.75 -14.85 -8.09
CA HIS A 43 -48.79 -14.52 -9.15
C HIS A 43 -48.95 -13.09 -9.64
N ILE A 44 -50.20 -12.68 -9.85
CA ILE A 44 -50.54 -11.33 -10.31
C ILE A 44 -50.21 -10.29 -9.24
N ALA A 45 -50.55 -10.56 -7.97
CA ALA A 45 -50.20 -9.70 -6.84
C ALA A 45 -48.69 -9.49 -6.73
N SER A 46 -47.94 -10.59 -6.91
CA SER A 46 -46.48 -10.60 -6.81
C SER A 46 -45.84 -9.78 -7.92
N PHE A 47 -46.33 -9.92 -9.16
CA PHE A 47 -45.80 -9.21 -10.32
C PHE A 47 -46.21 -7.73 -10.37
N LEU A 48 -47.44 -7.41 -9.94
CA LEU A 48 -47.92 -6.02 -9.87
C LEU A 48 -47.56 -5.31 -8.56
N THR A 49 -46.86 -5.98 -7.65
CA THR A 49 -46.42 -5.43 -6.35
C THR A 49 -47.57 -4.95 -5.44
N ILE A 50 -48.69 -5.67 -5.44
CA ILE A 50 -49.88 -5.32 -4.64
C ILE A 50 -49.68 -5.84 -3.21
N LYS A 51 -49.17 -4.98 -2.33
CA LYS A 51 -48.72 -5.35 -0.98
C LYS A 51 -49.89 -5.66 -0.05
N GLU A 52 -51.02 -5.00 -0.28
CA GLU A 52 -52.25 -5.07 0.51
C GLU A 52 -52.91 -6.44 0.37
N TYR A 53 -52.81 -7.05 -0.83
CA TYR A 53 -53.27 -8.40 -1.10
C TYR A 53 -52.73 -9.40 -0.07
N PHE A 54 -51.41 -9.41 0.13
CA PHE A 54 -50.74 -10.33 1.04
C PHE A 54 -51.15 -10.15 2.50
N ASN A 55 -51.54 -8.94 2.90
CA ASN A 55 -52.07 -8.68 4.26
C ASN A 55 -53.49 -9.23 4.40
N SER A 56 -54.33 -9.08 3.36
CA SER A 56 -55.74 -9.52 3.39
C SER A 56 -55.91 -11.03 3.35
N VAL A 57 -54.94 -11.76 2.80
CA VAL A 57 -55.03 -13.22 2.59
C VAL A 57 -54.23 -14.05 3.60
N MET A 58 -53.63 -13.42 4.62
CA MET A 58 -52.88 -14.13 5.66
C MET A 58 -53.76 -15.18 6.35
N GLY A 59 -53.31 -16.43 6.38
CA GLY A 59 -54.05 -17.55 7.00
C GLY A 59 -55.22 -18.11 6.17
N SER A 60 -55.47 -17.59 4.95
CA SER A 60 -56.51 -18.12 4.07
C SER A 60 -56.12 -19.44 3.39
N ALA A 61 -57.09 -20.32 3.11
CA ALA A 61 -56.84 -21.55 2.34
C ALA A 61 -56.47 -21.28 0.85
N GLU A 62 -56.67 -20.05 0.38
CA GLU A 62 -56.36 -19.61 -0.98
C GLU A 62 -54.85 -19.34 -1.16
N ILE A 63 -54.22 -18.64 -0.21
CA ILE A 63 -52.79 -18.36 -0.27
C ILE A 63 -51.97 -19.66 -0.23
N TYR A 64 -52.34 -20.63 0.61
CA TYR A 64 -51.63 -21.91 0.70
C TYR A 64 -51.73 -22.77 -0.57
N ARG A 65 -52.81 -22.62 -1.35
CA ARG A 65 -52.95 -23.30 -2.65
C ARG A 65 -52.16 -22.62 -3.77
N GLY A 66 -52.01 -21.29 -3.71
CA GLY A 66 -51.43 -20.50 -4.79
C GLY A 66 -49.95 -20.12 -4.62
N ILE A 67 -49.43 -20.04 -3.39
CA ILE A 67 -48.11 -19.45 -3.12
C ILE A 67 -46.92 -20.20 -3.73
N ASN A 68 -47.05 -21.53 -3.84
CA ASN A 68 -46.05 -22.43 -4.42
C ASN A 68 -46.48 -23.01 -5.78
N ALA A 69 -47.55 -22.48 -6.37
CA ALA A 69 -47.98 -22.89 -7.70
C ALA A 69 -46.94 -22.44 -8.75
N HIS A 70 -46.78 -23.24 -9.81
CA HIS A 70 -45.88 -22.93 -10.91
C HIS A 70 -46.68 -22.36 -12.09
N VAL A 71 -46.24 -21.23 -12.65
CA VAL A 71 -46.83 -20.64 -13.85
C VAL A 71 -46.31 -21.30 -15.12
N MET A 72 -47.06 -21.21 -16.21
CA MET A 72 -46.66 -21.70 -17.53
C MET A 72 -46.42 -20.50 -18.48
N PRO A 73 -45.49 -20.61 -19.44
CA PRO A 73 -44.64 -21.77 -19.75
C PRO A 73 -43.36 -21.91 -18.92
N GLU A 74 -42.89 -20.90 -18.20
CA GLU A 74 -41.58 -20.86 -17.53
C GLU A 74 -41.44 -21.74 -16.28
N GLY A 75 -42.54 -22.14 -15.62
CA GLY A 75 -42.49 -22.86 -14.35
C GLY A 75 -42.09 -22.00 -13.16
N ALA A 76 -42.12 -20.67 -13.28
CA ALA A 76 -41.79 -19.76 -12.18
C ALA A 76 -42.86 -19.84 -11.06
N THR A 77 -42.48 -19.51 -9.82
CA THR A 77 -43.44 -19.36 -8.71
C THR A 77 -43.72 -17.89 -8.45
N ALA A 78 -44.70 -17.59 -7.60
CA ALA A 78 -44.96 -16.21 -7.13
C ALA A 78 -43.70 -15.53 -6.58
N LEU A 79 -42.86 -16.28 -5.86
CA LEU A 79 -41.57 -15.80 -5.35
C LEU A 79 -40.59 -15.43 -6.48
N HIS A 80 -40.46 -16.26 -7.51
CA HIS A 80 -39.63 -15.94 -8.68
C HIS A 80 -40.09 -14.68 -9.41
N LEU A 81 -41.40 -14.50 -9.58
CA LEU A 81 -41.98 -13.30 -10.21
C LEU A 81 -41.74 -12.04 -9.38
N ALA A 82 -41.88 -12.13 -8.05
CA ALA A 82 -41.56 -11.02 -7.15
C ALA A 82 -40.08 -10.61 -7.25
N ILE A 83 -39.17 -11.58 -7.34
CA ILE A 83 -37.73 -11.33 -7.52
C ILE A 83 -37.45 -10.67 -8.88
N GLN A 84 -38.11 -11.13 -9.93
CA GLN A 84 -37.98 -10.56 -11.28
C GLN A 84 -38.36 -9.08 -11.31
N VAL A 85 -39.39 -8.69 -10.56
CA VAL A 85 -39.82 -7.28 -10.46
C VAL A 85 -38.92 -6.47 -9.52
N GLY A 86 -38.38 -7.11 -8.47
CA GLY A 86 -37.41 -6.48 -7.58
C GLY A 86 -38.00 -5.83 -6.31
N ASP A 87 -39.28 -6.06 -5.99
CA ASP A 87 -39.88 -5.49 -4.77
C ASP A 87 -39.53 -6.32 -3.52
N GLU A 88 -38.58 -5.82 -2.73
CA GLU A 88 -38.14 -6.42 -1.48
C GLU A 88 -39.27 -6.68 -0.47
N THR A 89 -40.26 -5.79 -0.40
CA THR A 89 -41.34 -5.92 0.58
C THR A 89 -42.27 -7.08 0.25
N VAL A 90 -42.54 -7.29 -1.04
CA VAL A 90 -43.35 -8.41 -1.52
C VAL A 90 -42.60 -9.72 -1.35
N VAL A 91 -41.30 -9.74 -1.65
CA VAL A 91 -40.44 -10.92 -1.42
C VAL A 91 -40.43 -11.34 0.04
N LYS A 92 -40.24 -10.40 0.98
CA LYS A 92 -40.29 -10.67 2.42
C LYS A 92 -41.64 -11.25 2.86
N LYS A 93 -42.75 -10.62 2.44
CA LYS A 93 -44.10 -11.12 2.74
C LYS A 93 -44.35 -12.52 2.21
N LEU A 94 -43.91 -12.83 0.99
CA LEU A 94 -44.04 -14.17 0.41
C LEU A 94 -43.25 -15.21 1.23
N LEU A 95 -42.04 -14.88 1.68
CA LEU A 95 -41.25 -15.76 2.53
C LEU A 95 -41.92 -16.00 3.89
N ASP A 96 -42.44 -14.95 4.53
CA ASP A 96 -43.16 -15.04 5.81
C ASP A 96 -44.45 -15.87 5.69
N LEU A 97 -45.08 -15.88 4.52
CA LEU A 97 -46.26 -16.70 4.20
C LEU A 97 -45.93 -18.15 3.82
N GLY A 98 -44.65 -18.56 3.85
CA GLY A 98 -44.22 -19.93 3.58
C GLY A 98 -44.00 -20.24 2.10
N ALA A 99 -43.65 -19.24 1.28
CA ALA A 99 -43.18 -19.50 -0.08
C ALA A 99 -41.94 -20.40 -0.06
N ASN A 100 -41.96 -21.45 -0.89
CA ASN A 100 -40.89 -22.42 -0.99
C ASN A 100 -39.69 -21.81 -1.71
N ILE A 101 -38.69 -21.45 -0.93
CA ILE A 101 -37.44 -20.89 -1.42
C ILE A 101 -36.60 -21.88 -2.24
N GLN A 102 -36.82 -23.19 -2.07
CA GLN A 102 -36.13 -24.25 -2.80
C GLN A 102 -36.79 -24.57 -4.16
N ALA A 103 -37.92 -23.91 -4.48
CA ALA A 103 -38.56 -24.10 -5.77
C ALA A 103 -37.61 -23.71 -6.91
N VAL A 104 -37.68 -24.48 -8.00
CA VAL A 104 -36.95 -24.20 -9.25
C VAL A 104 -37.95 -24.08 -10.39
N ASP A 105 -37.59 -23.31 -11.40
CA ASP A 105 -38.37 -23.20 -12.63
C ASP A 105 -38.14 -24.38 -13.59
N LYS A 106 -38.73 -24.34 -14.80
CA LYS A 106 -38.53 -25.42 -15.77
C LYS A 106 -37.11 -25.52 -16.31
N GLU A 107 -36.29 -24.50 -16.16
CA GLU A 107 -34.89 -24.47 -16.54
C GLU A 107 -33.99 -24.87 -15.38
N GLY A 108 -34.55 -25.25 -14.22
CA GLY A 108 -33.81 -25.61 -13.01
C GLY A 108 -33.25 -24.40 -12.25
N ARG A 109 -33.65 -23.18 -12.61
CA ARG A 109 -33.20 -21.95 -11.97
C ARG A 109 -33.94 -21.74 -10.66
N ASN A 110 -33.17 -21.56 -9.59
CA ASN A 110 -33.69 -21.20 -8.27
C ASN A 110 -33.79 -19.68 -8.06
N VAL A 111 -34.21 -19.27 -6.86
CA VAL A 111 -34.34 -17.87 -6.46
C VAL A 111 -33.06 -17.04 -6.62
N TYR A 112 -31.87 -17.63 -6.44
CA TYR A 112 -30.60 -16.92 -6.59
C TYR A 112 -30.28 -16.68 -8.07
N HIS A 113 -30.59 -17.62 -8.97
CA HIS A 113 -30.47 -17.38 -10.41
C HIS A 113 -31.36 -16.22 -10.85
N TYR A 114 -32.61 -16.17 -10.39
CA TYR A 114 -33.52 -15.06 -10.68
C TYR A 114 -33.02 -13.73 -10.13
N ALA A 115 -32.51 -13.72 -8.89
CA ALA A 115 -31.95 -12.51 -8.31
C ALA A 115 -30.72 -12.01 -9.09
N VAL A 116 -29.82 -12.91 -9.49
CA VAL A 116 -28.68 -12.58 -10.37
C VAL A 116 -29.16 -12.05 -11.73
N MET A 117 -30.27 -12.60 -12.26
CA MET A 117 -30.76 -12.23 -13.57
C MET A 117 -31.42 -10.86 -13.64
N TYR A 118 -32.18 -10.50 -12.61
CA TYR A 118 -33.06 -9.34 -12.62
C TYR A 118 -32.72 -8.34 -11.52
N SER A 119 -32.61 -8.80 -10.28
CA SER A 119 -32.55 -7.94 -9.08
C SER A 119 -31.47 -8.39 -8.07
N PRO A 120 -30.17 -8.11 -8.33
CA PRO A 120 -29.06 -8.58 -7.50
C PRO A 120 -29.11 -8.14 -6.03
N GLN A 121 -29.78 -7.02 -5.73
CA GLN A 121 -29.90 -6.50 -4.36
C GLN A 121 -30.73 -7.44 -3.46
N LEU A 122 -31.65 -8.21 -4.05
CA LEU A 122 -32.50 -9.15 -3.32
C LEU A 122 -31.74 -10.38 -2.84
N ILE A 123 -30.51 -10.63 -3.31
CA ILE A 123 -29.70 -11.77 -2.84
C ILE A 123 -29.51 -11.72 -1.32
N LYS A 124 -29.38 -10.51 -0.74
CA LYS A 124 -29.28 -10.32 0.71
C LYS A 124 -30.58 -10.65 1.45
N VAL A 125 -31.71 -10.33 0.84
CA VAL A 125 -33.06 -10.55 1.40
C VAL A 125 -33.44 -12.04 1.34
N LEU A 126 -33.06 -12.71 0.25
CA LEU A 126 -33.34 -14.14 0.03
C LEU A 126 -32.52 -15.06 0.94
N ARG A 127 -31.59 -14.54 1.72
CA ARG A 127 -30.87 -15.29 2.76
C ARG A 127 -31.73 -15.41 4.02
N TYR A 128 -32.82 -16.17 3.91
CA TYR A 128 -33.84 -16.30 4.95
C TYR A 128 -33.48 -17.36 6.03
N SER A 129 -32.66 -18.36 5.71
CA SER A 129 -32.21 -19.40 6.68
C SER A 129 -30.92 -20.11 6.26
N ASP A 130 -30.26 -20.81 7.19
CA ASP A 130 -29.04 -21.59 6.91
C ASP A 130 -29.23 -22.69 5.84
N SER A 131 -30.47 -23.13 5.61
CA SER A 131 -30.77 -24.12 4.57
C SER A 131 -30.62 -23.57 3.14
N THR A 132 -30.61 -22.24 2.95
CA THR A 132 -30.55 -21.61 1.63
C THR A 132 -29.14 -21.55 1.06
N TYR A 133 -28.10 -21.80 1.86
CA TYR A 133 -26.71 -21.80 1.39
C TYR A 133 -26.43 -22.87 0.34
N SER A 134 -27.10 -24.03 0.45
CA SER A 134 -26.99 -25.11 -0.53
C SER A 134 -27.46 -24.67 -1.93
N LEU A 135 -28.51 -23.84 -2.01
CA LEU A 135 -29.09 -23.37 -3.26
C LEU A 135 -28.16 -22.46 -4.06
N ALA A 136 -27.31 -21.68 -3.38
CA ALA A 136 -26.33 -20.83 -4.04
C ALA A 136 -25.24 -21.62 -4.81
N ASN A 137 -25.08 -22.92 -4.49
CA ASN A 137 -24.17 -23.84 -5.16
C ASN A 137 -24.85 -24.74 -6.21
N MET A 138 -26.18 -24.78 -6.25
CA MET A 138 -26.89 -25.66 -7.19
C MET A 138 -26.90 -25.05 -8.59
N GLY A 139 -26.50 -25.85 -9.58
CA GLY A 139 -26.59 -25.46 -10.99
C GLY A 139 -28.02 -25.54 -11.54
N ASP A 140 -28.32 -24.70 -12.53
CA ASP A 140 -29.51 -24.85 -13.38
C ASP A 140 -29.41 -26.12 -14.27
N LYS A 141 -30.38 -26.35 -15.17
CA LYS A 141 -30.35 -27.51 -16.09
C LYS A 141 -29.14 -27.52 -17.02
N THR A 142 -28.48 -26.38 -17.23
CA THR A 142 -27.23 -26.29 -18.01
C THR A 142 -25.99 -26.55 -17.14
N GLY A 143 -26.19 -26.75 -15.83
CA GLY A 143 -25.16 -26.93 -14.83
C GLY A 143 -24.61 -25.62 -14.26
N LEU A 144 -25.14 -24.46 -14.68
CA LEU A 144 -24.60 -23.17 -14.26
C LEU A 144 -25.08 -22.80 -12.86
N SER A 145 -24.17 -22.54 -11.93
CA SER A 145 -24.50 -22.01 -10.61
C SER A 145 -24.95 -20.54 -10.67
N PRO A 146 -25.65 -20.01 -9.64
CA PRO A 146 -25.94 -18.58 -9.54
C PRO A 146 -24.67 -17.72 -9.59
N LEU A 147 -23.58 -18.19 -8.99
CA LEU A 147 -22.29 -17.51 -9.02
C LEU A 147 -21.72 -17.51 -10.44
N GLU A 148 -21.70 -18.65 -11.13
CA GLU A 148 -21.26 -18.75 -12.53
C GLU A 148 -22.08 -17.85 -13.45
N LEU A 149 -23.39 -17.78 -13.24
CA LEU A 149 -24.28 -16.89 -13.97
C LEU A 149 -23.95 -15.41 -13.70
N ALA A 150 -23.68 -15.05 -12.44
CA ALA A 150 -23.30 -13.70 -12.06
C ALA A 150 -21.97 -13.28 -12.71
N ILE A 151 -21.00 -14.19 -12.71
CA ILE A 151 -19.69 -14.00 -13.32
C ILE A 151 -19.83 -13.88 -14.85
N LYS A 152 -20.59 -14.78 -15.49
CA LYS A 152 -20.85 -14.76 -16.95
C LYS A 152 -21.54 -13.47 -17.40
N LYS A 153 -22.47 -12.95 -16.59
CA LYS A 153 -23.11 -11.64 -16.82
C LYS A 153 -22.21 -10.45 -16.50
N GLY A 154 -21.13 -10.64 -15.74
CA GLY A 154 -20.25 -9.57 -15.27
C GLY A 154 -20.89 -8.66 -14.21
N SER A 155 -21.84 -9.19 -13.43
CA SER A 155 -22.57 -8.41 -12.41
C SER A 155 -21.83 -8.43 -11.08
N ILE A 156 -21.09 -7.35 -10.79
CA ILE A 156 -20.27 -7.24 -9.56
C ILE A 156 -21.15 -7.21 -8.31
N VAL A 157 -22.29 -6.52 -8.35
CA VAL A 157 -23.22 -6.46 -7.21
C VAL A 157 -23.74 -7.85 -6.86
N ALA A 158 -24.01 -8.68 -7.87
CA ALA A 158 -24.43 -10.06 -7.67
C ALA A 158 -23.29 -10.91 -7.09
N VAL A 159 -22.09 -10.80 -7.67
CA VAL A 159 -20.89 -11.52 -7.17
C VAL A 159 -20.60 -11.14 -5.72
N GLU A 160 -20.58 -9.85 -5.39
CA GLU A 160 -20.41 -9.36 -4.02
C GLU A 160 -21.49 -9.91 -3.10
N SER A 161 -22.76 -9.75 -3.48
CA SER A 161 -23.87 -10.18 -2.63
C SER A 161 -23.94 -11.69 -2.45
N LEU A 162 -23.39 -12.49 -3.37
CA LEU A 162 -23.26 -13.94 -3.20
C LEU A 162 -22.07 -14.30 -2.29
N LEU A 163 -20.93 -13.64 -2.46
CA LEU A 163 -19.68 -13.94 -1.74
C LEU A 163 -19.60 -13.36 -0.33
N GLN A 164 -20.37 -12.32 0.00
CA GLN A 164 -20.19 -11.48 1.20
C GLN A 164 -20.07 -12.23 2.54
N ASP A 165 -20.75 -13.37 2.70
CA ASP A 165 -20.84 -14.10 3.98
C ASP A 165 -20.66 -15.62 3.84
N ASN A 166 -20.24 -16.11 2.66
CA ASN A 166 -20.15 -17.56 2.41
C ASN A 166 -18.74 -17.96 1.96
N TYR A 167 -17.85 -18.19 2.93
CA TYR A 167 -16.50 -18.73 2.69
C TYR A 167 -16.50 -20.13 2.05
N GLN A 168 -17.64 -20.83 1.97
CA GLN A 168 -17.76 -22.14 1.30
C GLN A 168 -18.00 -22.02 -0.21
N LEU A 169 -18.46 -20.88 -0.72
CA LEU A 169 -18.54 -20.56 -2.16
C LEU A 169 -17.16 -20.13 -2.66
N MET A 170 -16.15 -20.99 -2.51
CA MET A 170 -14.86 -20.73 -3.16
C MET A 170 -14.98 -21.09 -4.64
N PRO A 171 -14.65 -20.14 -5.54
CA PRO A 171 -14.73 -20.42 -6.95
C PRO A 171 -13.82 -21.59 -7.30
N ASN A 172 -14.33 -22.55 -8.06
CA ASN A 172 -13.53 -23.62 -8.66
C ASN A 172 -12.52 -23.04 -9.68
N GLU A 173 -11.65 -23.85 -10.26
CA GLU A 173 -10.63 -23.36 -11.20
C GLU A 173 -11.21 -22.64 -12.43
N GLU A 174 -12.36 -23.10 -12.94
CA GLU A 174 -13.04 -22.48 -14.08
C GLU A 174 -13.64 -21.12 -13.71
N GLU A 175 -14.34 -21.05 -12.56
CA GLU A 175 -14.92 -19.82 -12.01
C GLU A 175 -13.84 -18.78 -11.69
N GLN A 176 -12.72 -19.22 -11.10
CA GLN A 176 -11.54 -18.37 -10.84
C GLN A 176 -11.01 -17.75 -12.12
N LEU A 177 -10.98 -18.52 -13.22
CA LEU A 177 -10.54 -18.03 -14.51
C LEU A 177 -11.50 -16.99 -15.10
N VAL A 178 -12.81 -17.19 -14.99
CA VAL A 178 -13.79 -16.20 -15.49
C VAL A 178 -13.75 -14.93 -14.63
N LEU A 179 -13.60 -15.06 -13.31
CA LEU A 179 -13.38 -13.93 -12.40
C LEU A 179 -12.10 -13.17 -12.73
N LEU A 180 -11.00 -13.86 -13.03
CA LEU A 180 -9.75 -13.24 -13.48
C LEU A 180 -9.97 -12.45 -14.77
N LYS A 181 -10.67 -13.01 -15.77
CA LYS A 181 -10.99 -12.31 -17.02
C LYS A 181 -11.87 -11.08 -16.78
N LEU A 182 -12.86 -11.19 -15.89
CA LEU A 182 -13.70 -10.07 -15.49
C LEU A 182 -12.85 -8.98 -14.84
N ALA A 183 -12.02 -9.33 -13.86
CA ALA A 183 -11.10 -8.42 -13.17
C ALA A 183 -10.20 -7.64 -14.17
N LEU A 184 -9.61 -8.33 -15.14
CA LEU A 184 -8.78 -7.72 -16.20
C LEU A 184 -9.58 -6.82 -17.14
N LYS A 185 -10.86 -7.13 -17.42
CA LYS A 185 -11.72 -6.33 -18.29
C LYS A 185 -12.23 -5.06 -17.62
N LEU A 186 -12.46 -5.10 -16.30
CA LEU A 186 -13.15 -4.03 -15.57
C LEU A 186 -12.37 -2.71 -15.52
N LYS A 187 -11.03 -2.74 -15.58
CA LYS A 187 -10.16 -1.54 -15.60
C LYS A 187 -10.46 -0.45 -14.56
N THR A 188 -11.13 -0.81 -13.47
CA THR A 188 -11.57 0.10 -12.39
C THR A 188 -11.15 -0.48 -11.04
N PRO A 189 -10.39 0.26 -10.22
CA PRO A 189 -9.84 -0.26 -8.97
C PRO A 189 -10.93 -0.59 -7.95
N GLU A 190 -12.04 0.15 -7.89
CA GLU A 190 -13.10 -0.06 -6.89
C GLU A 190 -13.72 -1.45 -7.04
N LYS A 191 -14.04 -1.82 -8.28
CA LYS A 191 -14.64 -3.12 -8.61
C LYS A 191 -13.66 -4.27 -8.39
N LEU A 192 -12.38 -4.04 -8.68
CA LEU A 192 -11.31 -5.00 -8.42
C LEU A 192 -11.11 -5.20 -6.90
N ALA A 193 -11.22 -4.15 -6.10
CA ALA A 193 -11.07 -4.21 -4.64
C ALA A 193 -12.14 -5.10 -4.01
N ILE A 194 -13.38 -4.99 -4.49
CA ILE A 194 -14.50 -5.85 -4.07
C ILE A 194 -14.19 -7.32 -4.37
N LEU A 195 -13.74 -7.64 -5.58
CA LEU A 195 -13.40 -9.02 -5.95
C LEU A 195 -12.26 -9.59 -5.09
N LEU A 196 -11.20 -8.82 -4.85
CA LEU A 196 -10.05 -9.27 -4.05
C LEU A 196 -10.37 -9.43 -2.57
N ARG A 197 -11.31 -8.64 -2.05
CA ARG A 197 -11.78 -8.75 -0.66
C ARG A 197 -12.37 -10.13 -0.37
N TYR A 198 -13.13 -10.69 -1.31
CA TYR A 198 -13.79 -11.98 -1.12
C TYR A 198 -13.04 -13.16 -1.75
N CYS A 199 -12.29 -12.92 -2.83
CA CYS A 199 -11.53 -13.95 -3.54
C CYS A 199 -10.03 -13.58 -3.66
N PRO A 200 -9.26 -13.60 -2.55
CA PRO A 200 -7.83 -13.29 -2.59
C PRO A 200 -7.02 -14.32 -3.41
N VAL A 201 -7.57 -15.52 -3.60
CA VAL A 201 -6.98 -16.57 -4.45
C VAL A 201 -6.74 -16.10 -5.90
N LEU A 202 -7.51 -15.13 -6.39
CA LEU A 202 -7.38 -14.57 -7.76
C LEU A 202 -5.99 -14.02 -8.06
N LEU A 203 -5.24 -13.60 -7.03
CA LEU A 203 -3.87 -13.12 -7.19
C LEU A 203 -2.91 -14.20 -7.72
N LYS A 204 -3.18 -15.49 -7.42
CA LYS A 204 -2.35 -16.64 -7.79
C LYS A 204 -2.82 -17.35 -9.05
N VAL A 205 -4.04 -17.08 -9.52
CA VAL A 205 -4.65 -17.73 -10.68
C VAL A 205 -3.85 -17.40 -11.95
N ARG A 206 -3.60 -18.44 -12.76
CA ARG A 206 -2.88 -18.33 -14.03
C ARG A 206 -3.83 -18.56 -15.19
N HIS A 207 -3.77 -17.67 -16.18
CA HIS A 207 -4.53 -17.86 -17.40
C HIS A 207 -4.06 -19.13 -18.15
N PRO A 208 -4.94 -20.05 -18.57
CA PRO A 208 -4.54 -21.37 -19.05
C PRO A 208 -3.79 -21.32 -20.38
N LYS A 209 -4.02 -20.30 -21.23
CA LYS A 209 -3.32 -20.20 -22.52
C LYS A 209 -1.96 -19.51 -22.42
N THR A 210 -1.83 -18.50 -21.56
CA THR A 210 -0.64 -17.62 -21.51
C THR A 210 0.20 -17.86 -20.26
N GLY A 211 -0.37 -18.45 -19.21
CA GLY A 211 0.23 -18.58 -17.88
C GLY A 211 0.29 -17.27 -17.10
N CYS A 212 -0.24 -16.17 -17.64
CA CYS A 212 -0.20 -14.86 -16.98
C CYS A 212 -1.10 -14.83 -15.73
N THR A 213 -0.58 -14.24 -14.65
CA THR A 213 -1.37 -13.80 -13.51
C THR A 213 -1.88 -12.38 -13.71
N ILE A 214 -2.79 -11.91 -12.86
CA ILE A 214 -3.31 -10.54 -12.90
C ILE A 214 -2.18 -9.47 -12.84
N PHE A 215 -1.08 -9.77 -12.15
CA PHE A 215 0.08 -8.88 -12.06
C PHE A 215 0.82 -8.68 -13.39
N HIS A 216 0.77 -9.62 -14.33
CA HIS A 216 1.46 -9.47 -15.62
C HIS A 216 0.79 -8.40 -16.52
N GLU A 217 -0.52 -8.20 -16.32
CA GLU A 217 -1.34 -7.35 -17.20
C GLU A 217 -1.78 -6.04 -16.55
N ALA A 218 -1.70 -5.93 -15.22
CA ALA A 218 -2.11 -4.76 -14.46
C ALA A 218 -1.40 -3.46 -14.88
N ASN A 219 -2.16 -2.37 -14.93
CA ASN A 219 -1.61 -1.02 -15.06
C ASN A 219 -1.15 -0.45 -13.70
N SER A 220 -0.58 0.76 -13.68
CA SER A 220 -0.02 1.36 -12.46
C SER A 220 -1.04 1.59 -11.32
N LYS A 221 -2.30 1.89 -11.63
CA LYS A 221 -3.36 2.10 -10.62
C LYS A 221 -3.85 0.77 -10.06
N GLU A 222 -4.14 -0.18 -10.94
CA GLU A 222 -4.55 -1.54 -10.57
C GLU A 222 -3.46 -2.26 -9.78
N LEU A 223 -2.20 -2.12 -10.20
CA LEU A 223 -1.07 -2.75 -9.54
C LEU A 223 -0.97 -2.32 -8.08
N LEU A 224 -1.14 -1.03 -7.78
CA LEU A 224 -1.07 -0.56 -6.39
C LEU A 224 -2.12 -1.27 -5.52
N LEU A 225 -3.35 -1.38 -6.02
CA LEU A 225 -4.41 -2.11 -5.34
C LEU A 225 -4.10 -3.61 -5.20
N LEU A 226 -3.64 -4.27 -6.27
CA LEU A 226 -3.27 -5.69 -6.19
C LEU A 226 -2.19 -5.94 -5.15
N LEU A 227 -1.22 -5.03 -5.06
CA LEU A 227 -0.12 -5.09 -4.10
C LEU A 227 -0.58 -4.83 -2.65
N THR A 228 -1.71 -4.17 -2.40
CA THR A 228 -2.25 -4.04 -1.02
C THR A 228 -2.84 -5.34 -0.51
N TYR A 229 -3.33 -6.22 -1.41
CA TYR A 229 -3.88 -7.54 -1.09
C TYR A 229 -2.84 -8.66 -1.18
N LEU A 230 -1.59 -8.35 -1.54
CA LEU A 230 -0.53 -9.32 -1.66
C LEU A 230 -0.15 -9.89 -0.28
N THR A 231 -0.31 -11.20 -0.11
CA THR A 231 0.08 -11.94 1.11
C THR A 231 1.44 -12.62 0.99
N ASP A 232 1.88 -12.90 -0.23
CA ASP A 232 3.03 -13.73 -0.53
C ASP A 232 3.79 -13.18 -1.76
N LEU A 233 5.07 -12.85 -1.56
CA LEU A 233 5.96 -12.25 -2.55
C LEU A 233 6.22 -13.17 -3.74
N ASP A 234 6.12 -14.48 -3.57
CA ASP A 234 6.38 -15.46 -4.64
C ASP A 234 5.38 -15.29 -5.79
N THR A 235 4.20 -14.76 -5.51
CA THR A 235 3.17 -14.44 -6.51
C THR A 235 3.67 -13.47 -7.59
N LEU A 236 4.60 -12.56 -7.26
CA LEU A 236 5.17 -11.59 -8.20
C LEU A 236 6.23 -12.20 -9.12
N ASN A 237 6.85 -13.31 -8.68
CA ASN A 237 7.95 -13.98 -9.37
C ASN A 237 7.49 -15.17 -10.22
N VAL A 238 6.17 -15.40 -10.31
CA VAL A 238 5.57 -16.42 -11.16
C VAL A 238 5.93 -16.19 -12.62
N LEU A 239 6.41 -17.24 -13.30
CA LEU A 239 6.64 -17.24 -14.74
C LEU A 239 5.36 -17.58 -15.51
N ASN A 240 5.07 -16.81 -16.55
CA ASN A 240 4.08 -17.16 -17.57
C ASN A 240 4.60 -18.29 -18.49
N LYS A 241 3.80 -18.74 -19.47
CA LYS A 241 4.20 -19.83 -20.39
C LYS A 241 5.34 -19.45 -21.34
N GLU A 242 5.58 -18.15 -21.54
CA GLU A 242 6.75 -17.65 -22.28
C GLU A 242 8.02 -17.62 -21.40
N GLY A 243 7.91 -17.93 -20.10
CA GLY A 243 9.03 -17.90 -19.18
C GLY A 243 9.37 -16.51 -18.66
N TYR A 244 8.39 -15.62 -18.56
CA TYR A 244 8.55 -14.24 -18.07
C TYR A 244 7.78 -14.00 -16.79
N THR A 245 8.40 -13.28 -15.86
CA THR A 245 7.72 -12.72 -14.68
C THR A 245 6.90 -11.46 -15.05
N SER A 246 6.07 -10.97 -14.13
CA SER A 246 5.37 -9.69 -14.31
C SER A 246 6.34 -8.53 -14.60
N LEU A 247 7.50 -8.52 -13.93
CA LEU A 247 8.54 -7.51 -14.16
C LEU A 247 9.07 -7.55 -15.60
N HIS A 248 9.35 -8.75 -16.13
CA HIS A 248 9.77 -8.93 -17.53
C HIS A 248 8.72 -8.44 -18.54
N VAL A 249 7.45 -8.81 -18.35
CA VAL A 249 6.37 -8.38 -19.25
C VAL A 249 6.21 -6.87 -19.25
N ASN A 250 6.38 -6.21 -18.10
CA ASN A 250 6.30 -4.75 -17.99
C ASN A 250 7.53 -4.03 -18.56
N LEU A 251 8.71 -4.65 -18.56
CA LEU A 251 9.91 -4.11 -19.21
C LEU A 251 9.81 -4.10 -20.73
N LYS A 252 9.06 -5.03 -21.33
CA LYS A 252 8.80 -5.04 -22.79
C LYS A 252 7.85 -3.93 -23.24
N LYS A 253 7.09 -3.32 -22.33
CA LYS A 253 6.13 -2.25 -22.63
C LYS A 253 6.82 -0.88 -22.55
N PRO A 254 6.57 0.04 -23.48
CA PRO A 254 7.08 1.41 -23.38
C PRO A 254 6.41 2.17 -22.23
N ASN A 255 7.12 3.13 -21.63
CA ASN A 255 6.61 4.07 -20.61
C ASN A 255 6.01 3.46 -19.32
N ASN A 256 6.46 2.26 -18.92
CA ASN A 256 5.98 1.52 -17.75
C ASN A 256 6.87 1.67 -16.49
N LEU A 257 7.70 2.71 -16.41
CA LEU A 257 8.62 2.93 -15.28
C LEU A 257 7.89 2.94 -13.92
N ALA A 258 6.72 3.56 -13.83
CA ALA A 258 5.93 3.58 -12.60
C ALA A 258 5.50 2.18 -12.14
N VAL A 259 5.14 1.29 -13.08
CA VAL A 259 4.76 -0.10 -12.79
C VAL A 259 5.98 -0.89 -12.33
N ILE A 260 7.12 -0.73 -13.03
CA ILE A 260 8.39 -1.38 -12.71
C ILE A 260 8.86 -1.00 -11.31
N THR A 261 8.91 0.30 -10.99
CA THR A 261 9.34 0.77 -9.67
C THR A 261 8.44 0.26 -8.55
N LYS A 262 7.12 0.18 -8.77
CA LYS A 262 6.18 -0.41 -7.79
C LYS A 262 6.41 -1.90 -7.59
N LEU A 263 6.57 -2.66 -8.67
CA LEU A 263 6.89 -4.09 -8.58
C LEU A 263 8.16 -4.33 -7.76
N LEU A 264 9.22 -3.55 -7.99
CA LEU A 264 10.48 -3.63 -7.27
C LEU A 264 10.36 -3.20 -5.80
N ALA A 265 9.64 -2.10 -5.53
CA ALA A 265 9.38 -1.59 -4.18
C ALA A 265 8.58 -2.58 -3.32
N TYR A 266 7.71 -3.38 -3.93
CA TYR A 266 6.96 -4.42 -3.24
C TYR A 266 7.65 -5.79 -3.24
N GLY A 267 8.91 -5.87 -3.69
CA GLY A 267 9.74 -7.05 -3.51
C GLY A 267 9.80 -8.02 -4.69
N SER A 268 9.41 -7.61 -5.89
CA SER A 268 9.70 -8.40 -7.11
C SER A 268 11.21 -8.65 -7.22
N ASN A 269 11.59 -9.86 -7.61
CA ASN A 269 12.99 -10.22 -7.75
C ASN A 269 13.60 -9.50 -8.97
N VAL A 270 14.47 -8.53 -8.70
CA VAL A 270 15.20 -7.73 -9.70
C VAL A 270 16.14 -8.57 -10.59
N ASN A 271 16.53 -9.75 -10.10
CA ASN A 271 17.46 -10.69 -10.75
C ASN A 271 16.76 -11.99 -11.20
N ALA A 272 15.43 -12.01 -11.26
CA ALA A 272 14.69 -13.20 -11.69
C ALA A 272 15.15 -13.66 -13.10
N PRO A 273 15.60 -14.90 -13.30
CA PRO A 273 15.95 -15.35 -14.64
C PRO A 273 14.67 -15.66 -15.44
N SER A 274 14.64 -15.23 -16.71
CA SER A 274 13.69 -15.76 -17.69
C SER A 274 14.06 -17.20 -18.10
N ARG A 275 13.25 -17.83 -18.96
CA ARG A 275 13.57 -19.15 -19.55
C ARG A 275 14.93 -19.16 -20.27
N ASP A 276 15.33 -18.05 -20.89
CA ASP A 276 16.63 -17.90 -21.58
C ASP A 276 17.74 -17.39 -20.64
N ARG A 277 17.53 -17.49 -19.31
CA ARG A 277 18.41 -16.96 -18.26
C ARG A 277 18.68 -15.46 -18.36
N LYS A 278 17.92 -14.72 -19.17
CA LYS A 278 17.99 -13.25 -19.23
C LYS A 278 17.35 -12.68 -17.97
N THR A 279 18.06 -11.80 -17.28
CA THR A 279 17.54 -11.04 -16.13
C THR A 279 16.76 -9.81 -16.59
N PRO A 280 15.94 -9.17 -15.73
CA PRO A 280 15.29 -7.90 -16.01
C PRO A 280 16.24 -6.83 -16.56
N LEU A 281 17.50 -6.80 -16.08
CA LEU A 281 18.50 -5.85 -16.56
C LEU A 281 18.88 -6.09 -18.03
N HIS A 282 18.97 -7.35 -18.48
CA HIS A 282 19.16 -7.67 -19.90
C HIS A 282 18.00 -7.14 -20.75
N PHE A 283 16.75 -7.30 -20.30
CA PHE A 283 15.59 -6.77 -21.02
C PHE A 283 15.61 -5.25 -21.10
N ALA A 284 15.97 -4.54 -20.03
CA ALA A 284 16.08 -3.09 -20.05
C ALA A 284 17.13 -2.59 -21.07
N VAL A 285 18.27 -3.28 -21.16
CA VAL A 285 19.33 -3.02 -22.16
C VAL A 285 18.83 -3.33 -23.58
N GLU A 286 18.16 -4.46 -23.78
CA GLU A 286 17.58 -4.87 -25.07
C GLU A 286 16.55 -3.85 -25.59
N GLN A 287 15.75 -3.28 -24.68
CA GLN A 287 14.80 -2.20 -24.98
C GLN A 287 15.46 -0.82 -25.15
N LYS A 288 16.77 -0.69 -24.90
CA LYS A 288 17.54 0.56 -24.98
C LYS A 288 16.94 1.67 -24.11
N ASN A 289 16.39 1.29 -22.96
CA ASN A 289 15.70 2.22 -22.06
C ASN A 289 16.56 2.51 -20.83
N LEU A 290 17.26 3.64 -20.86
CA LEU A 290 18.12 4.10 -19.77
C LEU A 290 17.39 4.21 -18.42
N HIS A 291 16.13 4.64 -18.43
CA HIS A 291 15.36 4.78 -17.18
C HIS A 291 15.07 3.42 -16.55
N TYR A 292 14.81 2.38 -17.35
CA TYR A 292 14.64 1.02 -16.84
C TYR A 292 15.95 0.47 -16.28
N VAL A 293 17.08 0.70 -16.98
CA VAL A 293 18.41 0.33 -16.50
C VAL A 293 18.69 0.98 -15.15
N LYS A 294 18.56 2.31 -15.05
CA LYS A 294 18.78 3.05 -13.80
C LYS A 294 17.88 2.56 -12.66
N ALA A 295 16.60 2.33 -12.93
CA ALA A 295 15.68 1.81 -11.92
C ALA A 295 16.11 0.43 -11.40
N LEU A 296 16.45 -0.51 -12.29
CA LEU A 296 16.89 -1.84 -11.88
C LEU A 296 18.19 -1.79 -11.06
N LEU A 297 19.17 -0.97 -11.46
CA LEU A 297 20.42 -0.77 -10.72
C LEU A 297 20.17 -0.19 -9.32
N ILE A 298 19.29 0.80 -9.21
CA ILE A 298 18.87 1.40 -7.92
C ILE A 298 18.36 0.33 -6.95
N PHE A 299 17.61 -0.65 -7.46
CA PHE A 299 17.07 -1.77 -6.69
C PHE A 299 18.02 -2.97 -6.54
N GLY A 300 19.29 -2.84 -6.94
CA GLY A 300 20.32 -3.86 -6.73
C GLY A 300 20.36 -4.95 -7.79
N ALA A 301 20.07 -4.62 -9.06
CA ALA A 301 20.29 -5.54 -10.16
C ALA A 301 21.75 -5.97 -10.25
N ASP A 302 22.00 -7.27 -10.39
CA ASP A 302 23.33 -7.85 -10.51
C ASP A 302 23.79 -7.79 -11.98
N CYS A 303 24.83 -6.99 -12.21
CA CYS A 303 25.45 -6.77 -13.51
C CYS A 303 26.35 -7.93 -13.98
N SER A 304 26.66 -8.89 -13.10
CA SER A 304 27.54 -10.03 -13.39
C SER A 304 26.80 -11.24 -13.97
N LEU A 305 25.47 -11.30 -13.78
CA LEU A 305 24.65 -12.43 -14.24
C LEU A 305 24.68 -12.54 -15.76
N ARG A 306 24.75 -13.78 -16.25
CA ARG A 306 24.86 -14.11 -17.68
C ARG A 306 23.57 -14.71 -18.23
N SER A 307 23.20 -14.29 -19.44
CA SER A 307 22.15 -14.92 -20.24
C SER A 307 22.54 -16.34 -20.69
N ALA A 308 21.61 -17.06 -21.34
CA ALA A 308 21.90 -18.37 -21.95
C ALA A 308 23.04 -18.30 -23.00
N ASP A 309 23.17 -17.16 -23.69
CA ASP A 309 24.25 -16.90 -24.66
C ASP A 309 25.59 -16.51 -23.99
N GLY A 310 25.66 -16.54 -22.65
CA GLY A 310 26.86 -16.21 -21.89
C GLY A 310 27.17 -14.71 -21.78
N GLN A 311 26.30 -13.84 -22.29
CA GLN A 311 26.46 -12.38 -22.25
C GLN A 311 26.03 -11.81 -20.89
N THR A 312 26.81 -10.87 -20.36
CA THR A 312 26.36 -9.98 -19.28
C THR A 312 25.55 -8.81 -19.86
N PRO A 313 24.80 -8.04 -19.04
CA PRO A 313 24.10 -6.84 -19.51
C PRO A 313 25.04 -5.82 -20.17
N LEU A 314 26.26 -5.67 -19.65
CA LEU A 314 27.27 -4.80 -20.25
C LEU A 314 27.74 -5.30 -21.62
N MET A 315 28.03 -6.60 -21.76
CA MET A 315 28.42 -7.20 -23.05
C MET A 315 27.30 -7.02 -24.08
N MET A 316 26.04 -7.20 -23.66
CA MET A 316 24.88 -6.95 -24.51
C MET A 316 24.80 -5.48 -24.92
N ALA A 317 24.96 -4.53 -23.99
CA ALA A 317 24.94 -3.11 -24.30
C ALA A 317 26.04 -2.72 -25.31
N GLN A 318 27.27 -3.21 -25.12
CA GLN A 318 28.39 -2.95 -26.04
C GLN A 318 28.16 -3.57 -27.44
N SER A 319 27.48 -4.72 -27.52
CA SER A 319 27.12 -5.30 -28.82
C SER A 319 26.09 -4.46 -29.58
N LEU A 320 25.20 -3.77 -28.86
CA LEU A 320 24.15 -2.91 -29.40
C LEU A 320 24.63 -1.47 -29.72
N SER A 321 25.66 -0.97 -29.03
CA SER A 321 26.16 0.42 -29.18
C SER A 321 26.85 0.67 -30.51
N ARG A 322 27.40 -0.37 -31.14
CA ARG A 322 27.92 -0.35 -32.51
C ARG A 322 26.93 0.21 -33.55
N CYS A 323 25.66 0.36 -33.20
CA CYS A 323 24.61 0.83 -34.09
C CYS A 323 23.84 2.09 -33.64
N ARG A 324 24.05 2.71 -32.45
CA ARG A 324 23.21 3.86 -31.95
C ARG A 324 23.71 4.57 -30.66
N TRP A 325 23.58 5.91 -30.60
CA TRP A 325 23.96 6.83 -29.49
C TRP A 325 23.35 6.56 -28.10
N HIS A 326 22.06 6.20 -27.99
CA HIS A 326 21.40 6.00 -26.68
C HIS A 326 21.97 4.81 -25.86
N VAL A 327 22.77 3.96 -26.50
CA VAL A 327 23.38 2.80 -25.85
C VAL A 327 24.68 3.18 -25.13
N ASP A 328 25.30 4.30 -25.51
CA ASP A 328 26.55 4.75 -24.89
C ASP A 328 26.31 5.17 -23.43
N GLU A 329 25.22 5.91 -23.15
CA GLU A 329 24.83 6.25 -21.78
C GLU A 329 24.50 5.01 -20.92
N ILE A 330 23.94 3.95 -21.55
CA ILE A 330 23.67 2.68 -20.86
C ILE A 330 24.99 1.97 -20.52
N VAL A 331 25.95 1.95 -21.44
CA VAL A 331 27.29 1.41 -21.21
C VAL A 331 27.96 2.18 -20.06
N GLU A 332 27.96 3.50 -20.10
CA GLU A 332 28.50 4.36 -19.04
C GLU A 332 27.87 4.07 -17.67
N CYS A 333 26.54 3.86 -17.62
CA CYS A 333 25.86 3.50 -16.37
C CYS A 333 26.24 2.10 -15.84
N LEU A 334 26.62 1.16 -16.71
CA LEU A 334 26.93 -0.22 -16.33
C LEU A 334 28.43 -0.43 -16.02
N LEU A 335 29.31 0.41 -16.57
CA LEU A 335 30.77 0.29 -16.40
C LEU A 335 31.23 0.24 -14.93
N PRO A 336 30.73 1.07 -13.99
CA PRO A 336 31.15 1.02 -12.58
C PRO A 336 30.92 -0.34 -11.92
N PHE A 337 29.94 -1.11 -12.41
CA PHE A 337 29.53 -2.39 -11.85
C PHE A 337 30.24 -3.59 -12.50
N SER A 338 31.16 -3.35 -13.44
CA SER A 338 31.84 -4.39 -14.23
C SER A 338 33.12 -4.96 -13.59
N GLY A 339 33.49 -4.45 -12.40
CA GLY A 339 34.75 -4.70 -11.72
C GLY A 339 34.96 -6.08 -11.10
N MET A 340 34.50 -7.17 -11.74
CA MET A 340 34.99 -8.54 -11.52
C MET A 340 34.93 -9.31 -12.86
N PHE A 341 36.09 -9.51 -13.48
CA PHE A 341 36.36 -10.32 -14.69
C PHE A 341 35.95 -9.76 -16.07
N CYS A 342 36.89 -9.08 -16.71
CA CYS A 342 37.10 -9.17 -18.17
C CYS A 342 38.60 -9.36 -18.46
N PRO A 343 39.08 -10.59 -18.73
CA PRO A 343 40.32 -10.80 -19.47
C PRO A 343 39.95 -10.83 -20.96
N ALA A 344 40.14 -9.71 -21.67
CA ALA A 344 40.24 -9.73 -23.12
C ALA A 344 41.09 -8.54 -23.58
N GLU A 345 42.13 -8.89 -24.32
CA GLU A 345 43.19 -8.05 -24.84
C GLU A 345 42.66 -6.97 -25.80
N GLY A 346 43.33 -5.81 -25.79
CA GLY A 346 43.37 -4.93 -26.96
C GLY A 346 42.16 -4.01 -27.19
N ALA A 347 41.82 -3.14 -26.24
CA ALA A 347 41.24 -1.83 -26.56
C ALA A 347 41.47 -0.84 -25.41
N ASN A 348 41.78 0.40 -25.76
CA ASN A 348 42.13 1.55 -24.91
C ASN A 348 41.00 2.02 -23.95
N VAL A 349 40.37 1.13 -23.18
CA VAL A 349 39.31 1.46 -22.21
C VAL A 349 39.91 1.83 -20.83
N ARG A 350 41.19 1.50 -20.59
CA ARG A 350 41.90 1.85 -19.34
C ARG A 350 42.15 3.35 -19.13
N LYS A 351 41.82 4.23 -20.09
CA LYS A 351 42.16 5.67 -20.04
C LYS A 351 41.04 6.60 -19.53
N LEU A 352 39.83 6.09 -19.25
CA LEU A 352 38.73 6.91 -18.69
C LEU A 352 38.51 6.72 -17.18
N TYR A 353 39.15 5.72 -16.58
CA TYR A 353 39.23 5.57 -15.12
C TYR A 353 40.68 5.76 -14.68
N SER A 354 41.18 6.99 -14.82
CA SER A 354 42.29 7.45 -14.01
C SER A 354 41.78 8.50 -13.03
N ASN A 355 41.83 8.13 -11.75
CA ASN A 355 41.99 9.02 -10.60
C ASN A 355 40.82 9.93 -10.24
N ASN A 356 39.73 9.36 -9.72
CA ASN A 356 38.96 10.01 -8.67
C ASN A 356 38.36 8.93 -7.76
N VAL A 357 39.23 8.15 -7.09
CA VAL A 357 38.85 7.73 -5.73
C VAL A 357 38.85 9.04 -4.96
N ASP A 358 37.68 9.56 -4.58
CA ASP A 358 37.65 10.76 -3.74
C ASP A 358 38.45 10.42 -2.49
N ILE A 359 39.59 11.08 -2.34
CA ILE A 359 40.48 10.92 -1.19
C ILE A 359 39.69 11.10 0.11
N ASN A 360 38.66 11.95 0.10
CA ASN A 360 37.79 12.15 1.24
C ASN A 360 37.00 10.88 1.60
N ASP A 361 36.52 10.10 0.63
CA ASP A 361 35.77 8.88 0.90
C ASP A 361 36.66 7.71 1.34
N PHE A 362 37.87 7.62 0.80
CA PHE A 362 38.86 6.68 1.30
C PHE A 362 39.31 7.04 2.72
N ILE A 363 39.55 8.32 3.01
CA ILE A 363 39.89 8.79 4.37
C ILE A 363 38.72 8.55 5.33
N ARG A 364 37.47 8.83 4.92
CA ARG A 364 36.27 8.58 5.74
C ARG A 364 36.10 7.09 6.07
N SER A 365 36.15 6.19 5.06
CA SER A 365 36.07 4.73 5.31
C SER A 365 37.18 4.25 6.21
N SER A 366 38.40 4.66 5.90
CA SER A 366 39.58 4.22 6.64
C SER A 366 39.55 4.75 8.07
N SER A 367 39.10 5.98 8.30
CA SER A 367 38.96 6.58 9.62
C SER A 367 37.88 5.89 10.45
N ILE A 368 36.68 5.67 9.88
CA ILE A 368 35.59 4.94 10.56
C ILE A 368 36.05 3.52 10.90
N THR A 369 36.58 2.79 9.92
CA THR A 369 37.04 1.40 10.12
C THR A 369 38.15 1.33 11.16
N SER A 370 39.07 2.28 11.15
CA SER A 370 40.15 2.36 12.16
C SER A 370 39.59 2.64 13.55
N HIS A 371 38.66 3.59 13.70
CA HIS A 371 38.06 3.92 15.00
C HIS A 371 37.11 2.84 15.53
N LEU A 372 36.35 2.18 14.65
CA LEU A 372 35.54 1.02 15.03
C LEU A 372 36.43 -0.15 15.46
N ASN A 373 37.58 -0.35 14.81
CA ASN A 373 38.56 -1.37 15.20
C ASN A 373 39.31 -1.02 16.50
N LEU A 374 39.47 0.26 16.85
CA LEU A 374 40.04 0.67 18.14
C LEU A 374 39.22 0.13 19.34
N ARG A 375 37.91 -0.12 19.17
CA ARG A 375 37.07 -0.79 20.18
C ARG A 375 37.55 -2.21 20.52
N LYS A 376 38.16 -2.91 19.57
CA LYS A 376 38.75 -4.25 19.80
C LYS A 376 40.09 -4.17 20.54
N LEU A 377 40.74 -3.00 20.56
CA LEU A 377 42.10 -2.80 21.05
C LEU A 377 42.16 -2.05 22.40
N CYS A 378 41.19 -1.20 22.70
CA CYS A 378 41.17 -0.38 23.92
C CYS A 378 40.28 -0.99 25.03
N LYS A 379 40.78 -0.99 26.27
CA LYS A 379 40.04 -1.43 27.48
C LYS A 379 39.06 -0.39 28.05
N LYS A 380 38.96 0.81 27.47
CA LYS A 380 38.03 1.85 27.91
C LYS A 380 36.67 1.72 27.19
N PRO A 381 35.53 1.90 27.88
CA PRO A 381 34.22 1.94 27.24
C PRO A 381 34.11 3.18 26.33
N TYR A 382 33.88 2.96 25.03
CA TYR A 382 33.56 4.00 24.06
C TYR A 382 32.10 3.88 23.63
N ALA A 383 31.46 5.02 23.35
CA ALA A 383 30.14 5.10 22.73
C ALA A 383 30.29 5.56 21.28
N ASN A 384 29.92 4.70 20.33
CA ASN A 384 29.84 5.06 18.91
C ASN A 384 28.41 5.52 18.56
N LEU A 385 28.31 6.61 17.81
CA LEU A 385 27.07 7.33 17.55
C LEU A 385 26.79 7.34 16.05
N ILE A 386 25.52 7.16 15.70
CA ILE A 386 25.03 7.39 14.33
C ILE A 386 23.75 8.24 14.35
N SER A 387 23.70 9.26 13.50
CA SER A 387 22.56 10.18 13.39
C SER A 387 22.06 10.28 11.95
N PHE A 388 20.74 10.44 11.82
CA PHE A 388 20.05 10.57 10.54
C PHE A 388 19.26 11.88 10.49
N ASP A 389 19.56 12.70 9.48
CA ASP A 389 18.95 14.01 9.32
C ASP A 389 17.48 13.94 8.88
N GLY A 390 16.75 15.01 9.13
CA GLY A 390 15.45 15.25 8.49
C GLY A 390 15.61 15.60 7.02
N GLY A 391 14.68 15.14 6.18
CA GLY A 391 14.79 15.36 4.72
C GLY A 391 13.53 15.13 3.89
N GLY A 392 12.38 14.81 4.51
CA GLY A 392 11.16 14.43 3.78
C GLY A 392 11.42 13.30 2.76
N LEU A 393 10.87 13.39 1.56
CA LEU A 393 11.11 12.36 0.54
C LEU A 393 12.58 12.18 0.11
N ARG A 394 13.48 13.13 0.44
CA ARG A 394 14.93 12.99 0.18
C ARG A 394 15.62 12.02 1.14
N GLY A 395 14.93 11.53 2.16
CA GLY A 395 15.45 10.47 3.04
C GLY A 395 15.90 9.21 2.28
N LEU A 396 15.38 8.98 1.06
CA LEU A 396 15.88 7.92 0.18
C LEU A 396 17.38 8.04 -0.11
N SER A 397 17.93 9.27 -0.19
CA SER A 397 19.36 9.50 -0.41
C SER A 397 20.23 8.99 0.74
N MET A 398 19.73 8.98 1.98
CA MET A 398 20.46 8.39 3.12
C MET A 398 20.57 6.86 3.01
N ILE A 399 19.63 6.25 2.29
CA ILE A 399 19.52 4.80 2.15
C ILE A 399 20.27 4.31 0.90
N GLN A 400 20.08 5.00 -0.22
CA GLN A 400 20.39 4.55 -1.59
C GLN A 400 21.87 4.26 -1.86
N ALA A 401 22.20 3.19 -2.59
CA ALA A 401 23.56 2.99 -3.10
C ALA A 401 23.95 4.09 -4.11
N GLY A 402 25.05 4.79 -3.82
CA GLY A 402 25.67 5.82 -4.66
C GLY A 402 27.18 5.87 -4.40
N GLU A 403 27.88 6.86 -4.96
CA GLU A 403 29.32 7.05 -4.67
C GLU A 403 29.56 7.47 -3.20
N ASP A 404 28.57 8.12 -2.57
CA ASP A 404 28.61 8.59 -1.19
C ASP A 404 28.32 7.49 -0.13
N PHE A 405 28.76 7.73 1.12
CA PHE A 405 28.49 6.87 2.29
C PHE A 405 27.01 6.86 2.70
N THR A 406 26.25 5.92 2.12
CA THR A 406 24.85 5.65 2.47
C THR A 406 24.70 4.34 3.26
N LEU A 407 23.50 4.07 3.78
CA LEU A 407 23.25 2.85 4.57
C LEU A 407 23.56 1.56 3.83
N ILE A 408 23.21 1.48 2.54
CA ILE A 408 23.50 0.29 1.74
C ILE A 408 25.02 0.13 1.57
N VAL A 409 25.74 1.21 1.29
CA VAL A 409 27.20 1.19 1.13
C VAL A 409 27.90 0.82 2.44
N LEU A 410 27.39 1.30 3.58
CA LEU A 410 27.89 0.95 4.92
C LEU A 410 27.73 -0.55 5.19
N GLU A 411 26.56 -1.12 4.93
CA GLU A 411 26.32 -2.56 5.07
C GLU A 411 27.20 -3.38 4.13
N GLU A 412 27.37 -2.95 2.88
CA GLU A 412 28.23 -3.63 1.90
C GLU A 412 29.70 -3.64 2.33
N LYS A 413 30.20 -2.54 2.92
CA LYS A 413 31.61 -2.41 3.34
C LYS A 413 31.91 -3.02 4.72
N LEU A 414 30.99 -2.91 5.68
CA LEU A 414 31.19 -3.32 7.06
C LEU A 414 30.57 -4.69 7.39
N GLY A 415 29.74 -5.23 6.48
CA GLY A 415 29.02 -6.49 6.68
C GLY A 415 27.63 -6.29 7.30
N LYS A 416 26.88 -7.38 7.44
CA LYS A 416 25.47 -7.35 7.91
C LYS A 416 25.31 -6.84 9.36
N ASP A 417 26.30 -7.08 10.19
CA ASP A 417 26.28 -6.70 11.62
C ASP A 417 26.91 -5.31 11.85
N TRP A 418 27.03 -4.47 10.80
CA TRP A 418 27.62 -3.13 10.89
C TRP A 418 26.97 -2.28 11.98
N LEU A 419 25.67 -2.46 12.21
CA LEU A 419 24.90 -1.71 13.19
C LEU A 419 25.34 -2.01 14.63
N ASP A 420 25.93 -3.16 14.90
CA ASP A 420 26.48 -3.51 16.22
C ASP A 420 27.68 -2.66 16.61
N SER A 421 28.31 -2.04 15.62
CA SER A 421 29.42 -1.10 15.81
C SER A 421 28.98 0.22 16.44
N PHE A 422 27.67 0.53 16.44
CA PHE A 422 27.10 1.75 17.00
C PHE A 422 26.29 1.43 18.27
N ASP A 423 26.38 2.28 19.29
CA ASP A 423 25.70 2.09 20.57
C ASP A 423 24.50 3.05 20.73
N TRP A 424 24.62 4.23 20.11
CA TRP A 424 23.67 5.32 20.17
C TRP A 424 23.18 5.72 18.78
N MET A 425 21.89 5.99 18.67
CA MET A 425 21.25 6.37 17.42
C MET A 425 20.34 7.57 17.59
N ALA A 426 20.33 8.49 16.63
CA ALA A 426 19.34 9.55 16.57
C ALA A 426 18.73 9.71 15.19
N GLY A 427 17.47 10.15 15.14
CA GLY A 427 16.81 10.48 13.88
C GLY A 427 15.84 11.64 14.01
N THR A 428 15.79 12.48 12.96
CA THR A 428 14.80 13.54 12.81
C THR A 428 13.95 13.29 11.57
N SER A 429 12.63 13.47 11.65
CA SER A 429 11.70 13.35 10.53
C SER A 429 11.91 12.03 9.77
N SER A 430 12.27 12.07 8.49
CA SER A 430 12.66 10.88 7.71
C SER A 430 13.74 10.03 8.36
N GLY A 431 14.76 10.66 8.96
CA GLY A 431 15.80 9.98 9.71
C GLY A 431 15.25 9.25 10.93
N ALA A 432 14.17 9.72 11.55
CA ALA A 432 13.50 9.02 12.64
C ALA A 432 12.85 7.70 12.17
N ILE A 433 12.19 7.71 11.01
CA ILE A 433 11.62 6.49 10.40
C ILE A 433 12.73 5.47 10.12
N ILE A 434 13.86 5.93 9.56
CA ILE A 434 15.02 5.09 9.25
C ILE A 434 15.63 4.52 10.53
N ALA A 435 15.88 5.36 11.53
CA ALA A 435 16.47 4.97 12.80
C ALA A 435 15.62 3.93 13.55
N ILE A 436 14.30 4.15 13.61
CA ILE A 436 13.36 3.19 14.20
C ILE A 436 13.37 1.88 13.41
N ALA A 437 13.35 1.93 12.08
CA ALA A 437 13.35 0.72 11.25
C ALA A 437 14.63 -0.11 11.44
N LEU A 438 15.80 0.54 11.52
CA LEU A 438 17.07 -0.12 11.82
C LEU A 438 17.07 -0.75 13.22
N CYS A 439 16.55 -0.05 14.23
CA CYS A 439 16.43 -0.59 15.60
C CYS A 439 15.48 -1.80 15.69
N LEU A 440 14.50 -1.91 14.77
CA LEU A 440 13.62 -3.06 14.64
C LEU A 440 14.24 -4.20 13.81
N GLY A 441 15.50 -4.06 13.37
CA GLY A 441 16.24 -5.09 12.64
C GLY A 441 15.96 -5.13 11.14
N LYS A 442 15.33 -4.09 10.56
CA LYS A 442 15.15 -4.01 9.11
C LYS A 442 16.47 -3.67 8.42
N SER A 443 16.80 -4.42 7.37
CA SER A 443 17.97 -4.15 6.52
C SER A 443 17.81 -2.85 5.72
N PRO A 444 18.92 -2.19 5.31
CA PRO A 444 18.89 -1.04 4.41
C PRO A 444 18.05 -1.26 3.16
N ARG A 445 18.06 -2.46 2.57
CA ARG A 445 17.24 -2.80 1.38
C ARG A 445 15.76 -2.90 1.69
N GLU A 446 15.38 -3.39 2.87
CA GLU A 446 13.98 -3.37 3.31
C GLU A 446 13.50 -1.96 3.60
N ILE A 447 14.34 -1.12 4.20
CA ILE A 447 14.05 0.29 4.45
C ILE A 447 13.91 1.04 3.11
N GLN A 448 14.77 0.77 2.13
CA GLN A 448 14.66 1.33 0.78
C GLN A 448 13.29 1.04 0.16
N LYS A 449 12.90 -0.24 0.14
CA LYS A 449 11.59 -0.69 -0.36
C LYS A 449 10.44 -0.04 0.39
N MET A 450 10.51 -0.03 1.72
CA MET A 450 9.54 0.67 2.57
C MET A 450 9.40 2.14 2.17
N TYR A 451 10.50 2.84 1.93
CA TYR A 451 10.50 4.27 1.60
C TYR A 451 9.88 4.57 0.22
N PHE A 452 10.05 3.67 -0.75
CA PHE A 452 9.33 3.77 -2.02
C PHE A 452 7.81 3.56 -1.85
N ARG A 453 7.40 2.60 -1.01
CA ARG A 453 5.97 2.41 -0.67
C ARG A 453 5.41 3.61 0.09
N PHE A 454 6.20 4.17 0.99
CA PHE A 454 5.87 5.37 1.78
C PHE A 454 5.54 6.55 0.87
N LYS A 455 6.41 6.81 -0.13
CA LYS A 455 6.19 7.87 -1.12
C LYS A 455 4.83 7.76 -1.80
N ASP A 456 4.52 6.58 -2.33
CA ASP A 456 3.32 6.36 -3.13
C ASP A 456 2.04 6.31 -2.28
N SER A 457 2.15 5.84 -1.03
CA SER A 457 0.99 5.66 -0.15
C SER A 457 0.60 6.94 0.58
N VAL A 458 1.58 7.76 0.99
CA VAL A 458 1.35 8.89 1.90
C VAL A 458 1.17 10.22 1.16
N PHE A 459 1.92 10.46 0.08
CA PHE A 459 1.94 11.75 -0.61
C PHE A 459 0.97 11.78 -1.80
N ASN A 460 -0.27 11.36 -1.57
CA ASN A 460 -1.34 11.40 -2.57
C ASN A 460 -2.37 12.48 -2.21
N GLY A 461 -2.69 13.37 -3.16
CA GLY A 461 -3.62 14.48 -2.98
C GLY A 461 -2.97 15.85 -2.78
N GLU A 462 -3.77 16.81 -2.32
CA GLU A 462 -3.36 18.19 -2.06
C GLU A 462 -2.82 18.36 -0.63
N ARG A 463 -2.06 19.44 -0.41
CA ARG A 463 -1.51 19.78 0.90
C ARG A 463 -2.51 20.60 1.71
N PRO A 464 -2.60 20.40 3.04
CA PRO A 464 -1.88 19.41 3.83
C PRO A 464 -2.35 17.97 3.56
N TYR A 465 -1.41 17.03 3.54
CA TYR A 465 -1.70 15.61 3.33
C TYR A 465 -2.42 15.02 4.55
N ASN A 466 -3.21 13.97 4.31
CA ASN A 466 -3.96 13.29 5.37
C ASN A 466 -3.00 12.58 6.35
N GLY A 467 -2.94 13.08 7.59
CA GLY A 467 -2.13 12.53 8.66
C GLY A 467 -2.51 11.08 9.06
N GLU A 468 -3.77 10.68 8.90
CA GLU A 468 -4.23 9.33 9.21
C GLU A 468 -3.62 8.29 8.27
N VAL A 469 -3.39 8.67 7.00
CA VAL A 469 -2.74 7.79 6.01
C VAL A 469 -1.29 7.52 6.41
N LEU A 470 -0.58 8.56 6.85
CA LEU A 470 0.77 8.44 7.41
C LEU A 470 0.78 7.56 8.68
N GLU A 471 -0.17 7.77 9.59
CA GLU A 471 -0.28 6.97 10.82
C GLU A 471 -0.55 5.49 10.53
N ASN A 472 -1.48 5.19 9.62
CA ASN A 472 -1.79 3.82 9.22
C ASN A 472 -0.60 3.13 8.57
N PHE A 473 0.16 3.86 7.74
CA PHE A 473 1.41 3.35 7.18
C PHE A 473 2.43 3.01 8.28
N LEU A 474 2.67 3.93 9.21
CA LEU A 474 3.63 3.73 10.30
C LEU A 474 3.20 2.62 11.27
N ARG A 475 1.90 2.49 11.56
CA ARG A 475 1.33 1.39 12.35
C ARG A 475 1.55 0.04 11.67
N LYS A 476 1.37 -0.03 10.35
CA LYS A 476 1.65 -1.26 9.58
C LYS A 476 3.13 -1.64 9.63
N GLU A 477 4.03 -0.66 9.53
CA GLU A 477 5.47 -0.91 9.47
C GLU A 477 6.12 -1.18 10.82
N PHE A 478 5.63 -0.55 11.91
CA PHE A 478 6.24 -0.62 13.24
C PHE A 478 5.39 -1.38 14.26
N GLY A 479 4.13 -1.69 13.95
CA GLY A 479 3.23 -2.44 14.81
C GLY A 479 2.83 -1.69 16.09
N SER A 480 2.50 -2.46 17.13
CA SER A 480 2.21 -1.96 18.48
C SER A 480 3.46 -1.78 19.35
N ASN A 481 4.65 -1.81 18.75
CA ASN A 481 5.90 -1.63 19.46
C ASN A 481 6.00 -0.22 20.03
N THR A 482 6.63 -0.13 21.19
CA THR A 482 6.92 1.09 21.94
C THR A 482 8.42 1.36 21.97
N MET A 483 8.83 2.55 22.42
CA MET A 483 10.25 2.87 22.60
C MET A 483 10.94 1.89 23.57
N ALA A 484 10.22 1.30 24.53
CA ALA A 484 10.75 0.28 25.44
C ALA A 484 11.12 -1.06 24.76
N ASN A 485 10.60 -1.33 23.56
CA ASN A 485 10.98 -2.53 22.80
C ASN A 485 12.39 -2.44 22.22
N ILE A 486 12.99 -1.25 22.15
CA ILE A 486 14.35 -1.03 21.64
C ILE A 486 15.34 -1.18 22.79
N ARG A 487 15.98 -2.36 22.89
CA ARG A 487 16.90 -2.71 23.99
C ARG A 487 18.38 -2.66 23.60
N ASN A 488 18.69 -2.94 22.35
CA ASN A 488 20.08 -3.16 21.91
C ASN A 488 20.84 -1.85 21.63
N LYS A 489 20.12 -0.73 21.52
CA LYS A 489 20.65 0.59 21.18
C LYS A 489 19.93 1.66 21.99
N LYS A 490 20.63 2.74 22.30
CA LYS A 490 20.02 3.96 22.87
C LYS A 490 19.54 4.84 21.72
N LEU A 491 18.24 4.78 21.42
CA LEU A 491 17.60 5.55 20.35
C LEU A 491 17.03 6.85 20.88
N ILE A 492 17.23 7.91 20.10
CA ILE A 492 16.63 9.23 20.29
C ILE A 492 15.88 9.65 19.02
N VAL A 493 14.65 10.13 19.18
CA VAL A 493 13.88 10.73 18.09
C VAL A 493 13.50 12.16 18.47
N THR A 494 13.77 13.10 17.58
CA THR A 494 13.49 14.52 17.81
C THR A 494 12.08 14.89 17.38
N SER A 495 11.46 15.82 18.08
CA SER A 495 10.22 16.49 17.69
C SER A 495 10.19 17.88 18.34
N THR A 496 9.37 18.78 17.82
CA THR A 496 9.20 20.11 18.39
C THR A 496 7.89 20.15 19.18
N PHE A 497 7.97 20.40 20.48
CA PHE A 497 6.82 20.66 21.33
C PHE A 497 6.42 22.13 21.19
N ALA A 498 5.34 22.37 20.46
CA ALA A 498 4.87 23.69 20.05
C ALA A 498 3.75 24.26 20.93
N ALA A 499 3.32 23.52 21.95
CA ALA A 499 2.30 23.98 22.91
C ALA A 499 2.82 25.05 23.88
N THR A 500 4.15 25.22 24.00
CA THR A 500 4.78 26.24 24.85
C THR A 500 5.39 27.37 24.02
N ARG A 501 5.56 28.54 24.66
CA ARG A 501 6.31 29.66 24.11
C ARG A 501 7.43 30.06 25.09
N PRO A 502 8.72 29.93 24.72
CA PRO A 502 9.22 29.41 23.43
C PRO A 502 8.89 27.92 23.21
N ALA A 503 8.83 27.50 21.95
CA ALA A 503 8.72 26.08 21.60
C ALA A 503 9.97 25.33 22.06
N GLN A 504 9.81 24.07 22.46
CA GLN A 504 10.89 23.28 23.06
C GLN A 504 11.20 22.03 22.24
N LEU A 505 12.46 21.60 22.26
CA LEU A 505 12.87 20.32 21.67
C LEU A 505 12.37 19.18 22.56
N LYS A 506 11.54 18.31 22.01
CA LYS A 506 11.18 17.02 22.61
C LYS A 506 12.11 15.94 22.08
N LEU A 507 12.73 15.21 23.00
CA LEU A 507 13.52 14.02 22.69
C LEU A 507 12.79 12.79 23.22
N PHE A 508 12.24 11.98 22.30
CA PHE A 508 11.70 10.67 22.64
C PHE A 508 12.86 9.67 22.74
N ARG A 509 12.96 8.94 23.86
CA ARG A 509 14.11 8.08 24.16
C ARG A 509 13.68 6.63 24.38
N SER A 510 14.51 5.68 23.98
CA SER A 510 14.31 4.25 24.29
C SER A 510 14.78 3.84 25.67
N TYR A 511 15.45 4.75 26.39
CA TYR A 511 16.07 4.51 27.68
C TYR A 511 15.71 5.62 28.67
N ARG A 512 15.88 5.32 29.95
CA ARG A 512 15.87 6.31 31.04
C ARG A 512 17.28 6.45 31.62
N LEU A 513 17.51 7.51 32.36
CA LEU A 513 18.73 7.67 33.13
C LEU A 513 18.73 6.69 34.31
N PRO A 514 19.91 6.26 34.80
CA PRO A 514 20.05 5.43 35.99
C PRO A 514 19.78 6.26 37.26
N LEU A 515 18.58 6.86 37.35
CA LEU A 515 18.12 7.75 38.40
C LEU A 515 16.70 7.33 38.81
N SER A 516 16.23 7.85 39.95
CA SER A 516 14.87 7.61 40.41
C SER A 516 13.82 8.08 39.40
N GLU A 517 12.59 7.56 39.54
CA GLU A 517 11.48 7.93 38.67
C GLU A 517 11.16 9.43 38.72
N ALA A 518 11.18 10.02 39.91
CA ALA A 518 10.91 11.44 40.11
C ALA A 518 11.96 12.33 39.42
N LEU A 519 13.25 11.95 39.50
CA LEU A 519 14.33 12.70 38.85
C LEU A 519 14.25 12.59 37.32
N ASN A 520 13.97 11.39 36.80
CA ASN A 520 13.76 11.23 35.37
C ASN A 520 12.57 12.08 34.89
N ALA A 521 11.45 12.11 35.62
CA ALA A 521 10.30 12.94 35.28
C ALA A 521 10.65 14.45 35.28
N ALA A 522 11.38 14.92 36.30
CA ALA A 522 11.83 16.32 36.38
C ALA A 522 12.79 16.72 35.24
N LEU A 523 13.60 15.79 34.75
CA LEU A 523 14.53 15.99 33.64
C LEU A 523 13.91 15.76 32.26
N GLY A 524 12.61 15.43 32.17
CA GLY A 524 11.92 15.17 30.91
C GLY A 524 12.29 13.83 30.24
N TYR A 525 12.68 12.83 31.05
CA TYR A 525 12.90 11.44 30.64
C TYR A 525 11.64 10.61 30.92
N ASP A 526 10.72 10.69 29.97
CA ASP A 526 9.45 9.96 29.99
C ASP A 526 9.67 8.43 30.01
N ARG A 527 8.58 7.69 30.28
CA ARG A 527 8.61 6.23 30.25
C ARG A 527 8.57 5.73 28.79
N PRO A 528 9.58 4.98 28.32
CA PRO A 528 9.60 4.49 26.94
C PRO A 528 8.42 3.58 26.58
N SER A 529 7.77 2.96 27.57
CA SER A 529 6.59 2.11 27.38
C SER A 529 5.32 2.86 27.01
N GLU A 530 5.26 4.17 27.28
CA GLU A 530 4.09 5.02 26.99
C GLU A 530 4.10 5.58 25.56
N HIS A 531 5.21 5.38 24.83
CA HIS A 531 5.42 5.96 23.51
C HIS A 531 5.50 4.89 22.43
N PHE A 532 4.41 4.76 21.66
CA PHE A 532 4.39 3.91 20.48
C PHE A 532 5.35 4.43 19.39
N LEU A 533 6.13 3.52 18.79
CA LEU A 533 7.12 3.88 17.75
C LEU A 533 6.47 4.60 16.56
N TRP A 534 5.30 4.14 16.12
CA TRP A 534 4.56 4.78 15.02
C TRP A 534 4.14 6.22 15.35
N LYS A 535 3.75 6.49 16.61
CA LYS A 535 3.32 7.82 17.05
C LYS A 535 4.53 8.75 17.20
N VAL A 536 5.63 8.25 17.76
CA VAL A 536 6.90 8.98 17.86
C VAL A 536 7.41 9.39 16.47
N ALA A 537 7.42 8.46 15.51
CA ALA A 537 7.77 8.76 14.13
C ALA A 537 6.81 9.82 13.52
N ARG A 538 5.50 9.70 13.78
CA ARG A 538 4.49 10.65 13.30
C ARG A 538 4.69 12.06 13.85
N CYS A 539 5.04 12.21 15.13
CA CYS A 539 5.40 13.49 15.75
C CYS A 539 6.65 14.09 15.11
N SER A 540 7.68 13.27 14.87
CA SER A 540 8.92 13.71 14.24
C SER A 540 8.73 14.14 12.79
N CYS A 541 7.79 13.54 12.05
CA CYS A 541 7.50 13.83 10.64
C CYS A 541 6.38 14.85 10.41
N ALA A 542 5.88 15.52 11.45
CA ALA A 542 4.76 16.47 11.36
C ALA A 542 5.19 17.82 10.76
N ALA A 543 5.72 17.80 9.54
CA ALA A 543 6.31 18.97 8.89
C ALA A 543 5.22 20.01 8.60
N PRO A 544 5.38 21.27 9.08
CA PRO A 544 4.44 22.34 8.78
C PRO A 544 4.25 22.47 7.26
N THR A 545 3.04 22.79 6.81
CA THR A 545 2.59 22.81 5.40
C THR A 545 2.41 21.44 4.73
N TYR A 546 2.96 20.37 5.28
CA TYR A 546 2.80 19.01 4.75
C TYR A 546 1.79 18.20 5.58
N PHE A 547 1.89 18.26 6.90
CA PHE A 547 1.01 17.52 7.81
C PHE A 547 0.54 18.42 8.95
N ASN A 548 -0.64 18.10 9.49
CA ASN A 548 -1.14 18.74 10.70
C ASN A 548 -0.31 18.32 11.93
N PRO A 549 -0.23 19.19 12.96
CA PRO A 549 0.35 18.86 14.25
C PRO A 549 -0.27 17.60 14.87
N VAL A 550 0.51 16.86 15.63
CA VAL A 550 0.04 15.67 16.35
C VAL A 550 -0.40 16.07 17.76
N ASP A 551 -1.58 15.60 18.17
CA ASP A 551 -2.22 15.96 19.45
C ASP A 551 -2.37 17.48 19.68
N HIS A 552 -2.30 18.30 18.62
CA HIS A 552 -2.19 19.77 18.70
C HIS A 552 -0.95 20.29 19.45
N GLU A 553 0.01 19.42 19.76
CA GLU A 553 1.18 19.72 20.59
C GLU A 553 2.51 19.60 19.84
N TYR A 554 2.62 18.59 18.97
CA TYR A 554 3.90 18.21 18.35
C TYR A 554 3.94 18.54 16.86
N ILE A 555 5.07 19.10 16.43
CA ILE A 555 5.42 19.33 15.02
C ILE A 555 6.82 18.76 14.72
N ASP A 556 7.23 18.78 13.46
CA ASP A 556 8.49 18.17 13.00
C ASP A 556 9.70 18.64 13.80
N GLY A 557 10.59 17.69 14.13
CA GLY A 557 11.83 17.96 14.85
C GLY A 557 12.79 18.87 14.08
N GLY A 558 12.67 18.91 12.75
CA GLY A 558 13.48 19.70 11.84
C GLY A 558 13.38 21.20 12.02
N LEU A 559 12.41 21.70 12.79
CA LEU A 559 12.34 23.12 13.16
C LEU A 559 13.36 23.51 14.24
N ILE A 560 13.82 22.57 15.07
CA ILE A 560 14.79 22.84 16.13
C ILE A 560 16.07 22.03 15.92
N SER A 561 15.95 20.72 15.66
CA SER A 561 17.05 19.77 15.51
C SER A 561 16.90 18.96 14.23
N ASN A 562 17.15 19.58 13.07
CA ASN A 562 17.08 18.86 11.79
C ASN A 562 18.23 17.86 11.60
N ASN A 563 19.41 18.20 12.12
CA ASN A 563 20.53 17.28 12.28
C ASN A 563 20.71 17.00 13.79
N PRO A 564 20.34 15.80 14.26
CA PRO A 564 20.34 15.48 15.69
C PRO A 564 21.71 15.08 16.25
N THR A 565 22.80 15.27 15.49
CA THR A 565 24.16 14.85 15.91
C THR A 565 24.60 15.52 17.20
N MET A 566 24.42 16.85 17.30
CA MET A 566 24.80 17.59 18.50
C MET A 566 23.94 17.18 19.72
N ASP A 567 22.65 16.96 19.51
CA ASP A 567 21.74 16.50 20.56
C ASP A 567 22.12 15.09 21.06
N LEU A 568 22.50 14.20 20.14
CA LEU A 568 22.94 12.85 20.47
C LEU A 568 24.24 12.87 21.29
N MET A 569 25.21 13.70 20.90
CA MET A 569 26.46 13.88 21.66
C MET A 569 26.18 14.44 23.08
N ALA A 570 25.30 15.43 23.17
CA ALA A 570 24.89 16.00 24.46
C ALA A 570 24.20 14.96 25.35
N GLU A 571 23.44 14.04 24.76
CA GLU A 571 22.76 12.98 25.49
C GLU A 571 23.71 11.91 26.05
N VAL A 572 24.78 11.58 25.33
CA VAL A 572 25.85 10.74 25.89
C VAL A 572 26.47 11.41 27.11
N MET A 573 26.78 12.71 27.02
CA MET A 573 27.33 13.47 28.15
C MET A 573 26.36 13.51 29.35
N ARG A 574 25.06 13.72 29.11
CA ARG A 574 24.03 13.71 30.15
C ARG A 574 23.91 12.34 30.81
N PHE A 575 23.93 11.27 30.03
CA PHE A 575 23.86 9.90 30.55
C PHE A 575 25.07 9.58 31.43
N ASN A 576 26.27 9.95 30.99
CA ASN A 576 27.49 9.82 31.78
C ASN A 576 27.40 10.62 33.09
N ALA A 577 26.94 11.88 33.04
CA ALA A 577 26.79 12.71 34.22
C ALA A 577 25.79 12.13 35.23
N ALA A 578 24.65 11.62 34.75
CA ALA A 578 23.64 10.97 35.58
C ALA A 578 24.19 9.70 36.24
N THR A 579 24.99 8.92 35.50
CA THR A 579 25.63 7.69 36.01
C THR A 579 26.63 8.02 37.12
N ILE A 580 27.48 9.04 36.91
CA ILE A 580 28.43 9.52 37.92
C ILE A 580 27.71 10.04 39.16
N PHE A 581 26.60 10.75 38.97
CA PHE A 581 25.80 11.27 40.08
C PHE A 581 25.17 10.14 40.90
N ALA A 582 24.58 9.13 40.24
CA ALA A 582 24.00 7.97 40.92
C ALA A 582 25.05 7.22 41.76
N ASP A 583 26.20 6.95 41.17
CA ASP A 583 27.31 6.22 41.82
C ASP A 583 27.91 7.00 43.00
N LYS A 584 28.26 8.28 42.80
CA LYS A 584 29.00 9.06 43.80
C LYS A 584 28.12 9.70 44.87
N VAL A 585 26.89 10.07 44.54
CA VAL A 585 26.04 10.91 45.40
C VAL A 585 24.91 10.10 46.02
N LEU A 586 24.25 9.24 45.24
CA LEU A 586 23.10 8.46 45.72
C LEU A 586 23.50 7.15 46.38
N SER A 587 24.75 6.67 46.20
CA SER A 587 25.22 5.36 46.66
C SER A 587 24.32 4.19 46.19
N ASP A 588 23.54 4.42 45.13
CA ASP A 588 22.69 3.40 44.52
C ASP A 588 23.60 2.43 43.75
N THR A 589 23.46 1.13 44.00
CA THR A 589 24.25 0.03 43.39
C THR A 589 24.06 -0.16 41.88
N VAL A 590 23.70 0.89 41.14
CA VAL A 590 23.54 0.83 39.68
C VAL A 590 24.90 1.08 39.02
N GLN A 591 25.65 0.00 38.80
CA GLN A 591 26.84 0.01 37.94
C GLN A 591 26.43 0.36 36.50
N GLY A 592 26.61 1.62 36.12
CA GLY A 592 26.60 2.05 34.72
C GLY A 592 28.02 2.39 34.28
N ASP A 593 28.43 1.90 33.12
CA ASP A 593 29.74 2.26 32.55
C ASP A 593 29.67 3.64 31.89
N VAL A 594 30.47 4.58 32.41
CA VAL A 594 30.71 5.90 31.81
C VAL A 594 31.52 5.71 30.53
N ALA A 595 31.01 6.13 29.38
CA ALA A 595 31.66 5.91 28.09
C ALA A 595 32.24 7.21 27.49
N GLU A 596 33.47 7.18 26.98
CA GLU A 596 34.01 8.29 26.17
C GLU A 596 33.38 8.28 24.78
N LEU A 597 33.25 9.45 24.14
CA LEU A 597 32.78 9.53 22.76
C LEU A 597 33.80 8.86 21.82
N GLY A 598 33.34 7.88 21.04
CA GLY A 598 34.12 7.22 20.01
C GLY A 598 33.89 7.86 18.64
N CYS A 599 33.46 7.05 17.67
CA CYS A 599 33.12 7.51 16.33
C CYS A 599 31.72 8.12 16.28
N VAL A 600 31.56 9.27 15.61
CA VAL A 600 30.27 9.92 15.36
C VAL A 600 30.04 9.99 13.85
N VAL A 601 28.96 9.38 13.38
CA VAL A 601 28.58 9.35 11.95
C VAL A 601 27.26 10.07 11.75
N SER A 602 27.25 11.15 10.98
CA SER A 602 26.05 11.90 10.58
C SER A 602 25.74 11.61 9.11
N ILE A 603 24.54 11.09 8.84
CA ILE A 603 24.09 10.78 7.47
C ILE A 603 23.00 11.78 7.08
N GLY A 604 23.31 12.62 6.09
CA GLY A 604 22.42 13.68 5.61
C GLY A 604 21.60 13.28 4.38
N ALA A 605 20.46 13.93 4.16
CA ALA A 605 19.54 13.68 3.05
C ALA A 605 19.99 14.28 1.68
N GLY A 606 21.30 14.47 1.50
CA GLY A 606 21.92 15.08 0.32
C GLY A 606 21.89 16.62 0.30
N ILE A 607 22.83 17.21 -0.42
CA ILE A 607 22.98 18.67 -0.56
C ILE A 607 22.38 19.09 -1.91
N PRO A 608 21.36 19.97 -1.94
CA PRO A 608 20.85 20.50 -3.20
C PRO A 608 21.91 21.41 -3.86
N PRO A 609 21.98 21.45 -5.21
CA PRO A 609 22.89 22.35 -5.89
C PRO A 609 22.55 23.81 -5.57
N PRO A 610 23.57 24.69 -5.48
CA PRO A 610 23.34 26.10 -5.23
C PRO A 610 22.51 26.70 -6.37
N PHE A 611 21.42 27.38 -6.03
CA PHE A 611 20.61 28.15 -6.97
C PHE A 611 20.78 29.64 -6.71
N LYS A 612 20.83 30.44 -7.77
CA LYS A 612 20.86 31.89 -7.65
C LYS A 612 19.46 32.39 -7.28
N SER A 613 19.31 33.02 -6.13
CA SER A 613 18.08 33.72 -5.75
C SER A 613 18.20 35.20 -6.10
N ASP A 614 17.11 35.80 -6.57
CA ASP A 614 17.03 37.26 -6.69
C ASP A 614 17.11 37.90 -5.30
N ALA A 615 17.64 39.13 -5.23
CA ALA A 615 17.70 39.86 -3.98
C ALA A 615 16.27 40.12 -3.47
N ILE A 616 15.97 39.72 -2.23
CA ILE A 616 14.68 40.01 -1.59
C ILE A 616 14.71 41.48 -1.16
N ASP A 617 13.98 42.32 -1.88
CA ASP A 617 13.90 43.75 -1.60
C ASP A 617 12.67 44.08 -0.72
N PHE A 618 12.91 44.64 0.46
CA PHE A 618 11.87 44.94 1.46
C PHE A 618 11.43 46.40 1.36
N PHE A 619 10.64 46.75 0.35
CA PHE A 619 9.97 48.06 0.32
C PHE A 619 8.55 47.98 0.88
N LEU A 620 8.17 48.89 1.78
CA LEU A 620 6.77 49.06 2.19
C LEU A 620 5.93 49.44 0.95
N PRO A 621 4.87 48.67 0.62
CA PRO A 621 4.07 48.95 -0.58
C PRO A 621 3.30 50.27 -0.41
N LYS A 622 3.57 51.24 -1.31
CA LYS A 622 2.89 52.55 -1.30
C LYS A 622 1.53 52.54 -2.03
N THR A 623 1.20 51.49 -2.76
CA THR A 623 -0.07 51.35 -3.53
C THR A 623 -0.60 49.90 -3.50
N LEU A 624 -1.91 49.72 -3.77
CA LEU A 624 -2.59 48.41 -3.79
C LEU A 624 -1.97 47.40 -4.78
N PHE A 625 -1.47 47.85 -5.93
CA PHE A 625 -0.77 47.00 -6.89
C PHE A 625 0.57 46.47 -6.34
N HIS A 626 1.30 47.29 -5.57
CA HIS A 626 2.55 46.87 -4.92
C HIS A 626 2.30 45.89 -3.76
N ALA A 627 1.13 45.91 -3.13
CA ALA A 627 0.76 44.94 -2.10
C ALA A 627 0.64 43.50 -2.65
N ALA A 628 0.20 43.32 -3.90
CA ALA A 628 0.13 42.00 -4.54
C ALA A 628 1.53 41.43 -4.83
N LEU A 629 2.48 42.27 -5.26
CA LEU A 629 3.89 41.90 -5.41
C LEU A 629 4.55 41.57 -4.06
N TYR A 630 4.15 42.29 -3.00
CA TYR A 630 4.65 42.09 -1.64
C TYR A 630 4.28 40.70 -1.06
N ILE A 631 3.16 40.10 -1.49
CA ILE A 631 2.79 38.73 -1.09
C ILE A 631 3.84 37.72 -1.55
N ASN A 632 4.41 37.88 -2.75
CA ASN A 632 5.46 36.99 -3.25
C ASN A 632 6.77 37.20 -2.48
N VAL A 633 7.11 38.46 -2.16
CA VAL A 633 8.28 38.80 -1.31
C VAL A 633 8.17 38.17 0.08
N ILE A 634 7.00 38.27 0.74
CA ILE A 634 6.76 37.62 2.04
C ILE A 634 6.86 36.09 1.93
N LYS A 635 6.31 35.50 0.86
CA LYS A 635 6.40 34.05 0.63
C LYS A 635 7.84 33.60 0.44
N ASP A 636 8.64 34.32 -0.34
CA ASP A 636 10.03 33.97 -0.60
C ASP A 636 10.92 34.21 0.62
N PHE A 637 10.66 35.27 1.41
CA PHE A 637 11.29 35.46 2.71
C PHE A 637 10.90 34.36 3.70
N GLY A 638 9.63 33.97 3.75
CA GLY A 638 9.15 32.85 4.56
C GLY A 638 9.85 31.54 4.17
N ARG A 639 10.00 31.26 2.88
CA ARG A 639 10.77 30.11 2.37
C ARG A 639 12.25 30.19 2.75
N LEU A 640 12.85 31.38 2.71
CA LEU A 640 14.23 31.61 3.13
C LEU A 640 14.40 31.39 4.64
N LEU A 641 13.48 31.87 5.47
CA LEU A 641 13.51 31.61 6.91
C LEU A 641 13.35 30.13 7.22
N ILE A 642 12.37 29.47 6.58
CA ILE A 642 12.17 28.02 6.73
C ILE A 642 13.42 27.27 6.29
N SER A 643 14.03 27.65 5.16
CA SER A 643 15.27 27.03 4.72
C SER A 643 16.35 27.25 5.76
N GLN A 644 16.63 28.47 6.20
CA GLN A 644 17.64 28.75 7.23
C GLN A 644 17.42 28.02 8.57
N VAL A 645 16.16 27.83 8.99
CA VAL A 645 15.84 27.09 10.22
C VAL A 645 16.09 25.59 10.03
N THR A 646 15.74 25.04 8.87
CA THR A 646 15.86 23.60 8.58
C THR A 646 17.23 23.19 8.02
N PHE A 647 18.01 24.12 7.45
CA PHE A 647 19.36 23.88 6.90
C PHE A 647 20.49 23.97 7.92
N LYS A 648 20.18 24.15 9.21
CA LYS A 648 21.18 24.55 10.20
C LYS A 648 22.22 23.44 10.48
N VAL A 649 23.44 23.79 10.04
CA VAL A 649 24.78 23.39 10.52
C VAL A 649 25.26 22.01 10.06
N PHE A 650 25.85 21.97 8.86
CA PHE A 650 27.00 21.12 8.61
C PHE A 650 28.21 21.77 9.29
N VAL A 651 28.65 21.24 10.43
CA VAL A 651 30.05 21.46 10.81
C VAL A 651 30.85 20.53 9.90
N LYS A 652 31.67 21.15 9.04
CA LYS A 652 32.60 20.45 8.16
C LYS A 652 33.62 19.64 8.94
#